data_AF-A0A238WXP1-F1
#
_entry.id   AF-A0A238WXP1-F1
#
_cell.length_a   1.000
_cell.length_b   1.000
_cell.length_c   1.000
_cell.angle_alpha   90.00
_cell.angle_beta   90.00
_cell.angle_gamma   90.00
#
_symmetry.space_group_name_H-M   'P 1'
#
loop_
_entity.id
_entity.type
_entity.pdbx_description
1 polymer ?
#
loop_
_entity_poly.entity_id
_entity_poly.type
_entity_poly.pdbx_seq_one_letter_code
_entity_poly.pdbx_strand_id
1 'polypeptide(L)'
;MTGSKHIFAPCVPGALQGGLRRTEFYDGMVLSEADMKREQSYWQMKRRLTNRALGSGVVWGLSVQWDAKARAFTICPGYGLSCCGDDLVVECPATVCERELIDICSEEFRELLRAGTGPCEDPCDRPDGPVEACLMLEYVECPEDPRRVFEDPCATLPGGCRHGAMRETTRLRLVPPPCPSEPGAIERFCARIGPLRDMLAAAGQAAPAPVADPDSAVSGAPSVMMEVRLRDAGGNMLESQSERVASVAGQSTGMTFQNAAARRIDVILTPSLGHGFLRTRDETGVEKRIETLMELSLSESDLGQNGRMDRRFTVDLAPLAGGASHEIDYRIEAMGGTAITLSARVEAVRGPLRVPDCGTLMKGWAFDASPACAARTLLLAAIWGWFRGLTGTAPCNDPPDKPDPTRAAIAALVSWIAWRILWKIDLTAPGAAQAERCLRMLFEEWCREFNYRGPRCCDNHHGIHLGRVTVTRKGRILCFDEWACRRHVLTGPLLTHWAGLFGIAPMDVTATRLASWICCVARTPDTRLDPAAMKAIQAALWTNDSELKIGGGEVVSFKSLLSEAGLWGGFQSANGFPPPAAPAALVPAFSAKIDRHLEARLDATRIMARTPAVEMMQEIRAELSLADLKPLGDGAVFDATLAALGRAEVATVDDLLGRDPEVLARRVRAELMEDENLDAAAADKAVGLIYTVALRTLEAVGDAVTAVASERADDDPFIRADIKEAATTSAVRKALNEHLRGRGFSVPAIRDIAGRVADRR
;
A
#
# COMPACT_ATOMS: atom_id res chain seq x y z
N MET A 1 -43.74 1.99 36.98
CA MET A 1 -43.93 2.54 35.63
C MET A 1 -43.42 1.50 34.64
N THR A 2 -44.32 0.68 34.10
CA THR A 2 -44.01 -0.23 32.99
C THR A 2 -43.76 0.64 31.77
N GLY A 3 -42.48 0.86 31.44
CA GLY A 3 -42.08 1.63 30.28
C GLY A 3 -42.70 1.02 29.04
N SER A 4 -43.71 1.69 28.49
CA SER A 4 -44.22 1.42 27.16
C SER A 4 -43.03 1.50 26.22
N LYS A 5 -42.54 0.36 25.73
CA LYS A 5 -41.59 0.33 24.61
C LYS A 5 -42.30 1.09 23.50
N HIS A 6 -41.88 2.33 23.25
CA HIS A 6 -42.35 3.09 22.11
C HIS A 6 -42.04 2.24 20.89
N ILE A 7 -43.08 1.64 20.30
CA ILE A 7 -42.96 0.86 19.08
C ILE A 7 -42.56 1.87 18.02
N PHE A 8 -41.29 1.85 17.68
CA PHE A 8 -40.72 2.70 16.67
C PHE A 8 -41.33 2.31 15.32
N ALA A 9 -42.18 3.18 14.76
CA ALA A 9 -42.59 3.04 13.38
C ALA A 9 -41.41 3.51 12.50
N PRO A 10 -40.88 2.66 11.61
CA PRO A 10 -39.79 3.06 10.74
C PRO A 10 -40.26 4.18 9.81
N CYS A 11 -39.51 5.27 9.79
CA CYS A 11 -39.68 6.46 8.94
C CYS A 11 -39.73 6.14 7.44
N VAL A 12 -38.92 5.18 7.01
CA VAL A 12 -38.97 4.58 5.67
C VAL A 12 -38.90 3.05 5.80
N PRO A 13 -39.52 2.28 4.90
CA PRO A 13 -39.46 0.82 4.95
C PRO A 13 -38.01 0.31 5.07
N GLY A 14 -37.78 -0.52 6.09
CA GLY A 14 -36.48 -1.16 6.36
C GLY A 14 -35.45 -0.28 7.08
N ALA A 15 -35.77 0.97 7.43
CA ALA A 15 -34.88 1.78 8.24
C ALA A 15 -34.59 1.10 9.58
N LEU A 16 -33.30 0.97 9.88
CA LEU A 16 -32.82 0.46 11.16
C LEU A 16 -33.07 1.51 12.26
N GLN A 17 -33.13 1.03 13.50
CA GLN A 17 -33.22 1.91 14.67
C GLN A 17 -31.86 2.54 14.98
N GLY A 18 -31.90 3.73 15.57
CA GLY A 18 -30.69 4.51 15.88
C GLY A 18 -30.27 5.41 14.72
N GLY A 19 -29.11 6.05 14.85
CA GLY A 19 -28.56 6.97 13.86
C GLY A 19 -28.35 8.38 14.39
N LEU A 20 -27.53 9.14 13.67
CA LEU A 20 -27.22 10.52 14.03
C LEU A 20 -28.41 11.43 13.73
N ARG A 21 -28.64 12.43 14.58
CA ARG A 21 -29.75 13.38 14.41
C ARG A 21 -29.17 14.76 14.21
N ARG A 22 -29.49 15.40 13.09
CA ARG A 22 -29.17 16.82 12.83
C ARG A 22 -30.43 17.68 12.92
N THR A 23 -30.25 18.97 13.17
CA THR A 23 -31.36 19.91 13.12
C THR A 23 -31.65 20.25 11.65
N GLU A 24 -32.91 20.17 11.26
CA GLU A 24 -33.34 20.56 9.90
C GLU A 24 -33.85 22.00 9.98
N PHE A 25 -33.05 22.93 9.47
CA PHE A 25 -33.37 24.35 9.49
C PHE A 25 -34.36 24.69 8.37
N TYR A 26 -35.47 25.34 8.72
CA TYR A 26 -36.42 25.86 7.75
C TYR A 26 -36.94 27.24 8.17
N ASP A 27 -37.40 28.03 7.21
CA ASP A 27 -37.93 29.37 7.47
C ASP A 27 -39.19 29.31 8.34
N GLY A 28 -39.30 30.21 9.32
CA GLY A 28 -40.35 30.19 10.34
C GLY A 28 -40.16 29.13 11.44
N MET A 29 -38.98 28.51 11.56
CA MET A 29 -38.65 27.62 12.68
C MET A 29 -38.25 28.43 13.92
N VAL A 30 -38.88 28.16 15.07
CA VAL A 30 -38.38 28.64 16.37
C VAL A 30 -37.32 27.66 16.88
N LEU A 31 -36.07 28.13 16.95
CA LEU A 31 -34.95 27.34 17.44
C LEU A 31 -34.96 27.26 18.96
N SER A 32 -34.93 26.04 19.49
CA SER A 32 -34.80 25.75 20.92
C SER A 32 -33.35 25.43 21.30
N GLU A 33 -33.07 25.44 22.60
CA GLU A 33 -31.78 24.95 23.13
C GLU A 33 -31.50 23.50 22.69
N ALA A 34 -32.53 22.65 22.63
CA ALA A 34 -32.40 21.27 22.20
C ALA A 34 -31.92 21.15 20.75
N ASP A 35 -32.35 22.05 19.87
CA ASP A 35 -31.93 22.07 18.47
C ASP A 35 -30.46 22.45 18.32
N MET A 36 -30.00 23.44 19.09
CA MET A 36 -28.59 23.85 19.10
C MET A 36 -27.68 22.77 19.67
N LYS A 37 -28.09 22.10 20.77
CA LYS A 37 -27.33 20.98 21.35
C LYS A 37 -27.29 19.77 20.41
N ARG A 38 -28.39 19.48 19.72
CA ARG A 38 -28.47 18.42 18.70
C ARG A 38 -27.46 18.69 17.60
N GLU A 39 -27.44 19.91 17.07
CA GLU A 39 -26.51 20.32 16.01
C GLU A 39 -25.03 20.21 16.44
N GLN A 40 -24.70 20.70 17.64
CA GLN A 40 -23.33 20.58 18.17
C GLN A 40 -22.91 19.12 18.35
N SER A 41 -23.81 18.29 18.91
CA SER A 41 -23.54 16.86 19.12
C SER A 41 -23.37 16.12 17.80
N TYR A 42 -24.19 16.45 16.80
CA TYR A 42 -24.10 15.92 15.45
C TYR A 42 -22.73 16.18 14.83
N TRP A 43 -22.27 17.44 14.80
CA TRP A 43 -20.97 17.79 14.22
C TRP A 43 -19.79 17.23 14.99
N GLN A 44 -19.87 17.18 16.33
CA GLN A 44 -18.84 16.52 17.13
C GLN A 44 -18.73 15.04 16.78
N MET A 45 -19.85 14.35 16.61
CA MET A 45 -19.85 12.94 16.24
C MET A 45 -19.36 12.72 14.81
N LYS A 46 -19.86 13.49 13.83
CA LYS A 46 -19.39 13.44 12.44
C LYS A 46 -17.88 13.63 12.35
N ARG A 47 -17.31 14.65 13.00
CA ARG A 47 -15.85 14.86 13.03
C ARG A 47 -15.09 13.66 13.61
N ARG A 48 -15.61 13.04 14.68
CA ARG A 48 -15.01 11.82 15.26
C ARG A 48 -15.04 10.63 14.29
N LEU A 49 -16.11 10.49 13.51
CA LEU A 49 -16.27 9.43 12.52
C LEU A 49 -15.40 9.68 11.27
N THR A 50 -15.40 10.90 10.73
CA THR A 50 -14.57 11.29 9.58
C THR A 50 -13.08 11.15 9.89
N ASN A 51 -12.63 11.52 11.08
CA ASN A 51 -11.21 11.37 11.47
C ASN A 51 -10.76 9.90 11.58
N ARG A 52 -11.68 8.94 11.56
CA ARG A 52 -11.37 7.50 11.62
C ARG A 52 -11.32 6.83 10.25
N ALA A 53 -11.85 7.44 9.20
CA ALA A 53 -12.04 6.77 7.92
C ALA A 53 -11.67 7.67 6.73
N LEU A 54 -10.92 7.11 5.79
CA LEU A 54 -10.62 7.74 4.51
C LEU A 54 -11.00 6.75 3.40
N GLY A 55 -11.89 7.14 2.49
CA GLY A 55 -12.41 6.27 1.42
C GLY A 55 -13.75 5.62 1.78
N SER A 56 -14.21 4.64 0.99
CA SER A 56 -15.52 3.99 1.16
C SER A 56 -15.40 2.50 1.53
N GLY A 57 -16.35 2.01 2.33
CA GLY A 57 -16.40 0.63 2.82
C GLY A 57 -16.66 0.52 4.32
N VAL A 58 -16.49 -0.69 4.86
CA VAL A 58 -16.61 -0.99 6.29
C VAL A 58 -15.35 -0.50 7.02
N VAL A 59 -15.51 0.36 8.02
CA VAL A 59 -14.41 0.88 8.84
C VAL A 59 -14.18 -0.04 10.04
N TRP A 60 -15.25 -0.42 10.74
CA TRP A 60 -15.21 -1.43 11.81
C TRP A 60 -16.60 -2.03 12.04
N GLY A 61 -16.64 -3.26 12.57
CA GLY A 61 -17.89 -3.97 12.84
C GLY A 61 -18.66 -4.31 11.57
N LEU A 62 -19.99 -4.10 11.59
CA LEU A 62 -20.90 -4.38 10.47
C LEU A 62 -20.77 -5.81 9.93
N SER A 63 -20.43 -6.77 10.80
CA SER A 63 -20.50 -8.18 10.42
C SER A 63 -21.93 -8.58 10.19
N VAL A 64 -22.16 -9.41 9.17
CA VAL A 64 -23.48 -9.86 8.79
C VAL A 64 -23.51 -11.37 8.92
N GLN A 65 -24.49 -11.88 9.66
CA GLN A 65 -24.74 -13.30 9.78
C GLN A 65 -26.02 -13.65 9.07
N TRP A 66 -25.98 -14.66 8.20
CA TRP A 66 -27.17 -15.23 7.57
C TRP A 66 -27.62 -16.47 8.35
N ASP A 67 -28.81 -16.39 8.95
CA ASP A 67 -29.46 -17.56 9.53
C ASP A 67 -30.42 -18.18 8.51
N ALA A 68 -29.99 -19.29 7.89
CA ALA A 68 -30.79 -20.01 6.91
C ALA A 68 -32.09 -20.62 7.48
N LYS A 69 -32.14 -20.90 8.79
CA LYS A 69 -33.33 -21.46 9.45
C LYS A 69 -34.35 -20.36 9.71
N ALA A 70 -33.91 -19.25 10.29
CA ALA A 70 -34.77 -18.08 10.52
C ALA A 70 -35.09 -17.31 9.24
N ARG A 71 -34.31 -17.54 8.17
CA ARG A 71 -34.33 -16.78 6.91
C ARG A 71 -34.23 -15.29 7.19
N ALA A 72 -33.21 -14.92 7.95
CA ALA A 72 -32.98 -13.53 8.36
C ALA A 72 -31.49 -13.22 8.38
N PHE A 73 -31.17 -11.96 8.09
CA PHE A 73 -29.83 -11.42 8.30
C PHE A 73 -29.78 -10.70 9.63
N THR A 74 -28.72 -10.96 10.40
CA THR A 74 -28.39 -10.17 11.58
C THR A 74 -27.14 -9.35 11.28
N ILE A 75 -27.28 -8.03 11.26
CA ILE A 75 -26.16 -7.09 11.16
C ILE A 75 -25.72 -6.66 12.55
N CYS A 76 -24.43 -6.80 12.85
CA CYS A 76 -23.84 -6.37 14.11
C CYS A 76 -23.53 -4.86 14.09
N PRO A 77 -23.42 -4.22 15.28
CA PRO A 77 -23.03 -2.84 15.39
C PRO A 77 -21.71 -2.52 14.67
N GLY A 78 -21.61 -1.33 14.12
CA GLY A 78 -20.45 -0.91 13.36
C GLY A 78 -20.60 0.42 12.64
N TYR A 79 -19.58 0.73 11.87
CA TYR A 79 -19.47 1.96 11.09
C TYR A 79 -18.84 1.68 9.72
N GLY A 80 -19.41 2.29 8.70
CA GLY A 80 -18.87 2.32 7.34
C GLY A 80 -19.08 3.69 6.70
N LEU A 81 -18.39 3.91 5.57
CA LEU A 81 -18.55 5.11 4.77
C LEU A 81 -19.03 4.73 3.36
N SER A 82 -20.11 5.36 2.89
CA SER A 82 -20.62 5.13 1.54
C SER A 82 -19.67 5.70 0.46
N CYS A 83 -19.91 5.36 -0.81
CA CYS A 83 -19.23 6.01 -1.93
C CYS A 83 -19.55 7.50 -2.08
N CYS A 84 -20.54 8.02 -1.36
CA CYS A 84 -20.86 9.45 -1.34
C CYS A 84 -20.31 10.17 -0.10
N GLY A 85 -19.59 9.46 0.75
CA GLY A 85 -19.10 10.01 2.02
C GLY A 85 -20.15 10.02 3.12
N ASP A 86 -21.24 9.27 2.97
CA ASP A 86 -22.27 9.16 4.01
C ASP A 86 -21.78 8.22 5.11
N ASP A 87 -21.89 8.66 6.37
CA ASP A 87 -21.62 7.83 7.53
C ASP A 87 -22.76 6.82 7.75
N LEU A 88 -22.43 5.53 7.63
CA LEU A 88 -23.35 4.43 7.85
C LEU A 88 -23.09 3.84 9.23
N VAL A 89 -23.95 4.13 10.19
CA VAL A 89 -23.81 3.67 11.59
C VAL A 89 -24.93 2.70 11.93
N VAL A 90 -24.54 1.55 12.48
CA VAL A 90 -25.45 0.58 13.10
C VAL A 90 -25.11 0.54 14.59
N GLU A 91 -26.00 1.05 15.43
CA GLU A 91 -25.75 1.19 16.87
C GLU A 91 -25.96 -0.12 17.63
N CYS A 92 -26.97 -0.89 17.23
CA CYS A 92 -27.40 -2.11 17.89
C CYS A 92 -27.55 -3.24 16.86
N PRO A 93 -27.38 -4.52 17.26
CA PRO A 93 -27.66 -5.62 16.36
C PRO A 93 -29.08 -5.52 15.81
N ALA A 94 -29.22 -5.57 14.49
CA ALA A 94 -30.52 -5.51 13.82
C ALA A 94 -30.74 -6.78 13.01
N THR A 95 -31.95 -7.32 13.07
CA THR A 95 -32.34 -8.51 12.29
C THR A 95 -33.38 -8.11 11.26
N VAL A 96 -33.13 -8.44 9.99
CA VAL A 96 -34.03 -8.16 8.87
C VAL A 96 -34.40 -9.48 8.23
N CYS A 97 -35.70 -9.74 8.13
CA CYS A 97 -36.19 -10.98 7.55
C CYS A 97 -36.02 -10.97 6.02
N GLU A 98 -35.80 -12.13 5.42
CA GLU A 98 -35.65 -12.27 3.96
C GLU A 98 -36.82 -11.63 3.19
N ARG A 99 -38.04 -11.80 3.69
CA ARG A 99 -39.23 -11.21 3.08
C ARG A 99 -39.18 -9.67 3.08
N GLU A 100 -38.74 -9.07 4.18
CA GLU A 100 -38.61 -7.61 4.28
C GLU A 100 -37.59 -7.09 3.27
N LEU A 101 -36.48 -7.80 3.08
CA LEU A 101 -35.49 -7.44 2.05
C LEU A 101 -36.08 -7.52 0.64
N ILE A 102 -36.79 -8.60 0.31
CA ILE A 102 -37.42 -8.77 -1.02
C ILE A 102 -38.46 -7.67 -1.27
N ASP A 103 -39.27 -7.36 -0.25
CA ASP A 103 -40.32 -6.35 -0.34
C ASP A 103 -39.74 -4.93 -0.52
N ILE A 104 -38.49 -4.67 -0.08
CA ILE A 104 -37.82 -3.35 -0.14
C ILE A 104 -36.79 -3.27 -1.30
N CYS A 105 -36.65 -4.33 -2.11
CA CYS A 105 -35.74 -4.36 -3.25
C CYS A 105 -35.91 -3.18 -4.22
N SER A 106 -34.84 -2.84 -4.95
CA SER A 106 -34.95 -1.88 -6.06
C SER A 106 -35.86 -2.41 -7.17
N GLU A 107 -36.53 -1.49 -7.88
CA GLU A 107 -37.28 -1.86 -9.09
C GLU A 107 -36.35 -2.55 -10.11
N GLU A 108 -35.12 -2.07 -10.26
CA GLU A 108 -34.09 -2.73 -11.08
C GLU A 108 -33.86 -4.19 -10.65
N PHE A 109 -33.78 -4.48 -9.34
CA PHE A 109 -33.62 -5.86 -8.88
C PHE A 109 -34.89 -6.69 -9.10
N ARG A 110 -36.08 -6.10 -8.97
CA ARG A 110 -37.35 -6.77 -9.31
C ARG A 110 -37.40 -7.10 -10.79
N GLU A 111 -36.94 -6.20 -11.66
CA GLU A 111 -36.82 -6.44 -13.09
C GLU A 111 -35.80 -7.55 -13.39
N LEU A 112 -34.66 -7.54 -12.71
CA LEU A 112 -33.63 -8.58 -12.81
C LEU A 112 -34.18 -9.95 -12.39
N LEU A 113 -34.94 -10.04 -11.30
CA LEU A 113 -35.63 -11.27 -10.89
C LEU A 113 -36.67 -11.75 -11.92
N ARG A 114 -37.36 -10.82 -12.61
CA ARG A 114 -38.35 -11.14 -13.67
C ARG A 114 -37.67 -11.61 -14.96
N ALA A 115 -36.57 -10.98 -15.35
CA ALA A 115 -35.78 -11.33 -16.54
C ALA A 115 -35.05 -12.68 -16.32
N GLY A 116 -34.53 -12.87 -15.12
CA GLY A 116 -33.85 -14.08 -14.66
C GLY A 116 -32.53 -14.37 -15.39
N THR A 117 -31.86 -13.32 -15.84
CA THR A 117 -30.45 -13.27 -16.27
C THR A 117 -29.83 -12.00 -15.68
N GLY A 118 -28.56 -12.02 -15.29
CA GLY A 118 -27.87 -10.81 -14.82
C GLY A 118 -27.78 -9.73 -15.91
N PRO A 119 -27.64 -8.44 -15.57
CA PRO A 119 -27.54 -7.34 -16.53
C PRO A 119 -26.29 -7.41 -17.42
N CYS A 120 -25.35 -8.32 -17.12
CA CYS A 120 -24.10 -8.51 -17.83
C CYS A 120 -23.91 -9.93 -18.40
N GLU A 121 -24.92 -10.81 -18.27
CA GLU A 121 -24.86 -12.19 -18.77
C GLU A 121 -25.55 -12.28 -20.13
N ASP A 122 -25.01 -13.14 -21.01
CA ASP A 122 -25.63 -13.44 -22.29
C ASP A 122 -26.98 -14.15 -22.03
N PRO A 123 -28.12 -13.66 -22.54
CA PRO A 123 -29.44 -14.25 -22.29
C PRO A 123 -29.59 -15.72 -22.75
N CYS A 124 -28.58 -16.26 -23.43
CA CYS A 124 -28.52 -17.64 -23.89
C CYS A 124 -28.09 -18.66 -22.80
N ASP A 125 -27.49 -18.22 -21.69
CA ASP A 125 -27.02 -19.11 -20.62
C ASP A 125 -28.10 -19.31 -19.54
N ARG A 126 -28.90 -20.36 -19.74
CA ARG A 126 -29.87 -20.97 -18.80
C ARG A 126 -30.85 -20.01 -18.10
N PRO A 127 -32.09 -19.88 -18.60
CA PRO A 127 -33.11 -19.03 -17.97
C PRO A 127 -33.40 -19.43 -16.51
N ASP A 128 -33.36 -20.72 -16.13
CA ASP A 128 -33.79 -21.13 -14.79
C ASP A 128 -32.71 -21.01 -13.68
N GLY A 129 -31.60 -20.31 -13.97
CA GLY A 129 -30.50 -20.13 -13.02
C GLY A 129 -30.85 -19.29 -11.79
N PRO A 130 -30.14 -19.49 -10.67
CA PRO A 130 -30.19 -18.55 -9.56
C PRO A 130 -29.58 -17.21 -9.97
N VAL A 131 -30.10 -16.15 -9.39
CA VAL A 131 -29.71 -14.76 -9.64
C VAL A 131 -28.74 -14.29 -8.57
N GLU A 132 -27.61 -13.70 -8.97
CA GLU A 132 -26.71 -13.02 -8.03
C GLU A 132 -27.21 -11.62 -7.68
N ALA A 133 -27.04 -11.23 -6.41
CA ALA A 133 -27.36 -9.92 -5.87
C ALA A 133 -26.28 -9.48 -4.87
N CYS A 134 -26.19 -8.19 -4.56
CA CYS A 134 -25.38 -7.71 -3.44
C CYS A 134 -26.26 -7.24 -2.29
N LEU A 135 -25.91 -7.63 -1.06
CA LEU A 135 -26.50 -7.07 0.15
C LEU A 135 -25.81 -5.73 0.43
N MET A 136 -26.58 -4.65 0.42
CA MET A 136 -26.08 -3.29 0.60
C MET A 136 -26.65 -2.66 1.88
N LEU A 137 -25.80 -1.95 2.62
CA LEU A 137 -26.22 -1.02 3.66
C LEU A 137 -26.32 0.38 3.05
N GLU A 138 -27.53 0.89 2.96
CA GLU A 138 -27.88 2.16 2.31
C GLU A 138 -28.09 3.25 3.36
N TYR A 139 -27.66 4.46 3.05
CA TYR A 139 -27.97 5.65 3.84
C TYR A 139 -29.44 6.06 3.65
N VAL A 140 -30.13 6.39 4.73
CA VAL A 140 -31.50 6.90 4.67
C VAL A 140 -31.72 8.06 5.64
N GLU A 141 -32.41 9.08 5.16
CA GLU A 141 -32.84 10.20 5.98
C GLU A 141 -34.28 10.02 6.44
N CYS A 142 -34.48 10.26 7.73
CA CYS A 142 -35.74 10.04 8.41
C CYS A 142 -36.20 11.35 9.03
N PRO A 143 -37.22 12.01 8.47
CA PRO A 143 -37.73 13.25 9.02
C PRO A 143 -38.39 12.98 10.39
N GLU A 144 -38.07 13.82 11.37
CA GLU A 144 -38.55 13.72 12.74
C GLU A 144 -39.00 15.08 13.29
N ASP A 145 -39.56 15.08 14.50
CA ASP A 145 -39.87 16.32 15.23
C ASP A 145 -40.79 17.25 14.40
N PRO A 146 -42.01 16.79 14.04
CA PRO A 146 -42.95 17.61 13.29
C PRO A 146 -43.33 18.85 14.12
N ARG A 147 -43.09 20.01 13.54
CA ARG A 147 -43.28 21.33 14.15
C ARG A 147 -44.11 22.21 13.25
N ARG A 148 -44.81 23.16 13.86
CA ARG A 148 -45.55 24.18 13.14
C ARG A 148 -44.57 25.18 12.53
N VAL A 149 -44.78 25.55 11.28
CA VAL A 149 -44.09 26.67 10.64
C VAL A 149 -44.74 27.96 11.12
N PHE A 150 -43.94 28.87 11.68
CA PHE A 150 -44.40 30.23 12.00
C PHE A 150 -44.22 31.09 10.76
N GLU A 151 -45.27 31.17 9.97
CA GLU A 151 -45.30 32.01 8.78
C GLU A 151 -45.49 33.48 9.17
N ASP A 152 -45.00 34.39 8.31
CA ASP A 152 -45.34 35.80 8.41
C ASP A 152 -46.87 35.93 8.43
N PRO A 153 -47.48 36.75 9.32
CA PRO A 153 -48.92 37.03 9.29
C PRO A 153 -49.47 37.47 7.92
N CYS A 154 -48.61 37.88 6.98
CA CYS A 154 -48.98 38.24 5.61
C CYS A 154 -48.88 37.08 4.58
N ALA A 155 -48.37 35.90 4.97
CA ALA A 155 -48.31 34.73 4.10
C ALA A 155 -49.72 34.18 3.84
N THR A 156 -50.04 33.96 2.56
CA THR A 156 -51.38 33.50 2.12
C THR A 156 -51.54 31.98 2.15
N LEU A 157 -50.52 31.24 2.57
CA LEU A 157 -50.57 29.78 2.66
C LEU A 157 -51.02 29.35 4.06
N PRO A 158 -51.79 28.25 4.18
CA PRO A 158 -52.17 27.72 5.48
C PRO A 158 -50.95 27.10 6.18
N GLY A 159 -50.69 27.56 7.41
CA GLY A 159 -49.56 27.16 8.25
C GLY A 159 -49.19 25.68 8.16
N GLY A 160 -48.11 25.40 7.44
CA GLY A 160 -47.62 24.03 7.23
C GLY A 160 -47.00 23.43 8.49
N CYS A 161 -46.97 22.09 8.54
CA CYS A 161 -46.10 21.36 9.47
C CYS A 161 -44.84 20.93 8.73
N ARG A 162 -43.67 21.17 9.33
CA ARG A 162 -42.36 20.75 8.82
C ARG A 162 -41.58 20.04 9.91
N HIS A 163 -40.58 19.25 9.51
CA HIS A 163 -39.76 18.46 10.43
C HIS A 163 -38.58 19.31 10.92
N GLY A 164 -38.42 19.45 12.24
CA GLY A 164 -37.33 20.19 12.86
C GLY A 164 -36.05 19.38 13.06
N ALA A 165 -36.09 18.08 12.79
CA ALA A 165 -34.94 17.20 12.89
C ALA A 165 -34.91 16.21 11.73
N MET A 166 -33.70 15.89 11.29
CA MET A 166 -33.45 14.80 10.35
C MET A 166 -32.60 13.74 11.05
N ARG A 167 -33.08 12.49 11.07
CA ARG A 167 -32.26 11.36 11.51
C ARG A 167 -31.61 10.69 10.31
N GLU A 168 -30.30 10.64 10.34
CA GLU A 168 -29.46 9.88 9.43
C GLU A 168 -29.33 8.46 9.96
N THR A 169 -29.92 7.49 9.27
CA THR A 169 -29.86 6.08 9.63
C THR A 169 -29.55 5.23 8.42
N THR A 170 -29.64 3.92 8.57
CA THR A 170 -29.30 2.96 7.53
C THR A 170 -30.43 1.98 7.28
N ARG A 171 -30.44 1.33 6.12
CA ARG A 171 -31.30 0.18 5.84
C ARG A 171 -30.54 -0.89 5.06
N LEU A 172 -30.95 -2.14 5.20
CA LEU A 172 -30.47 -3.22 4.33
C LEU A 172 -31.33 -3.32 3.08
N ARG A 173 -30.68 -3.51 1.93
CA ARG A 173 -31.34 -3.66 0.63
C ARG A 173 -30.57 -4.64 -0.25
N LEU A 174 -31.30 -5.37 -1.10
CA LEU A 174 -30.69 -6.13 -2.19
C LEU A 174 -30.64 -5.24 -3.43
N VAL A 175 -29.46 -5.17 -4.02
CA VAL A 175 -29.19 -4.46 -5.26
C VAL A 175 -28.58 -5.42 -6.28
N PRO A 176 -28.72 -5.16 -7.59
CA PRO A 176 -27.96 -5.89 -8.60
C PRO A 176 -26.46 -5.87 -8.25
N PRO A 177 -25.72 -6.94 -8.59
CA PRO A 177 -24.27 -6.91 -8.42
C PRO A 177 -23.73 -5.70 -9.21
N PRO A 178 -22.75 -4.96 -8.68
CA PRO A 178 -22.13 -3.90 -9.45
C PRO A 178 -21.63 -4.51 -10.75
N CYS A 179 -21.87 -3.84 -11.88
CA CYS A 179 -21.28 -4.25 -13.14
C CYS A 179 -19.79 -4.52 -12.89
N PRO A 180 -19.22 -5.61 -13.44
CA PRO A 180 -17.79 -5.87 -13.28
C PRO A 180 -17.06 -4.58 -13.60
N SER A 181 -16.27 -4.10 -12.63
CA SER A 181 -15.55 -2.85 -12.79
C SER A 181 -14.80 -2.90 -14.10
N GLU A 182 -14.75 -1.77 -14.83
CA GLU A 182 -13.88 -1.69 -16.00
C GLU A 182 -12.54 -2.33 -15.67
N PRO A 183 -11.97 -3.14 -16.57
CA PRO A 183 -10.73 -3.83 -16.29
C PRO A 183 -9.71 -2.83 -15.75
N GLY A 184 -9.01 -3.21 -14.68
CA GLY A 184 -8.05 -2.32 -14.03
C GLY A 184 -6.97 -1.86 -15.03
N ALA A 185 -6.22 -0.81 -14.74
CA ALA A 185 -5.18 -0.33 -15.68
C ALA A 185 -4.19 -1.43 -16.10
N ILE A 186 -3.89 -2.37 -15.21
CA ILE A 186 -3.05 -3.55 -15.52
C ILE A 186 -3.74 -4.47 -16.54
N GLU A 187 -5.02 -4.79 -16.33
CA GLU A 187 -5.78 -5.64 -17.25
C GLU A 187 -5.96 -4.97 -18.62
N ARG A 188 -6.27 -3.67 -18.66
CA ARG A 188 -6.32 -2.89 -19.92
C ARG A 188 -4.97 -2.85 -20.62
N PHE A 189 -3.88 -2.72 -19.87
CA PHE A 189 -2.53 -2.78 -20.42
C PHE A 189 -2.22 -4.16 -21.00
N CYS A 190 -2.50 -5.24 -20.26
CA CYS A 190 -2.26 -6.61 -20.70
C CYS A 190 -3.14 -6.94 -21.93
N ALA A 191 -4.38 -6.46 -21.99
CA ALA A 191 -5.24 -6.56 -23.18
C ALA A 191 -4.67 -5.81 -24.40
N ARG A 192 -3.98 -4.68 -24.19
CA ARG A 192 -3.33 -3.89 -25.27
C ARG A 192 -1.97 -4.43 -25.71
N ILE A 193 -1.25 -5.14 -24.85
CA ILE A 193 0.02 -5.82 -25.22
C ILE A 193 -0.24 -6.91 -26.27
N GLY A 194 -1.38 -7.60 -26.20
CA GLY A 194 -1.73 -8.68 -27.15
C GLY A 194 -1.59 -8.26 -28.62
N PRO A 195 -2.30 -7.21 -29.07
CA PRO A 195 -2.15 -6.68 -30.44
C PRO A 195 -0.73 -6.22 -30.79
N LEU A 196 0.02 -5.70 -29.80
CA LEU A 196 1.43 -5.32 -30.01
C LEU A 196 2.29 -6.53 -30.36
N ARG A 197 2.10 -7.61 -29.60
CA ARG A 197 2.78 -8.89 -29.80
C ARG A 197 2.47 -9.42 -31.20
N ASP A 198 1.21 -9.35 -31.61
CA ASP A 198 0.79 -9.85 -32.91
C ASP A 198 1.38 -9.01 -34.07
N MET A 199 1.44 -7.68 -33.92
CA MET A 199 2.12 -6.79 -34.88
C MET A 199 3.61 -7.08 -35.00
N LEU A 200 4.29 -7.30 -33.88
CA LEU A 200 5.74 -7.53 -33.89
C LEU A 200 6.09 -8.93 -34.39
N ALA A 201 5.26 -9.93 -34.08
CA ALA A 201 5.34 -11.25 -34.68
C ALA A 201 5.16 -11.18 -36.21
N ALA A 202 4.21 -10.37 -36.70
CA ALA A 202 4.01 -10.13 -38.11
C ALA A 202 5.19 -9.40 -38.79
N ALA A 203 5.96 -8.60 -38.05
CA ALA A 203 7.15 -7.91 -38.54
C ALA A 203 8.39 -8.81 -38.66
N GLY A 204 8.26 -10.13 -38.47
CA GLY A 204 9.37 -11.08 -38.55
C GLY A 204 10.29 -11.06 -37.33
N GLN A 205 9.98 -10.24 -36.32
CA GLN A 205 10.57 -10.34 -34.99
C GLN A 205 9.81 -11.43 -34.23
N ALA A 206 10.01 -12.68 -34.65
CA ALA A 206 9.50 -13.81 -33.90
C ALA A 206 10.02 -13.70 -32.47
N ALA A 207 9.10 -13.66 -31.52
CA ALA A 207 9.39 -13.90 -30.11
C ALA A 207 10.40 -15.06 -30.04
N PRO A 208 11.61 -14.92 -29.47
CA PRO A 208 12.50 -16.06 -29.26
C PRO A 208 11.67 -17.24 -28.79
N ALA A 209 11.72 -18.34 -29.55
CA ALA A 209 10.97 -19.54 -29.25
C ALA A 209 11.13 -19.79 -27.75
N PRO A 210 10.02 -19.88 -26.99
CA PRO A 210 10.09 -19.99 -25.54
C PRO A 210 11.10 -21.08 -25.25
N VAL A 211 12.20 -20.70 -24.58
CA VAL A 211 13.26 -21.63 -24.21
C VAL A 211 12.53 -22.81 -23.59
N ALA A 212 12.62 -23.98 -24.23
CA ALA A 212 11.97 -25.17 -23.72
C ALA A 212 12.45 -25.30 -22.29
N ASP A 213 11.52 -25.13 -21.34
CA ASP A 213 11.82 -25.11 -19.92
C ASP A 213 12.57 -26.42 -19.65
N PRO A 214 13.87 -26.38 -19.28
CA PRO A 214 14.64 -27.61 -19.11
C PRO A 214 14.03 -28.54 -18.05
N ASP A 215 13.11 -28.03 -17.22
CA ASP A 215 12.34 -28.75 -16.21
C ASP A 215 10.97 -29.28 -16.68
N SER A 216 10.57 -29.02 -17.93
CA SER A 216 9.30 -29.51 -18.50
C SER A 216 9.25 -31.04 -18.68
N ALA A 217 10.36 -31.74 -18.47
CA ALA A 217 10.42 -33.20 -18.51
C ALA A 217 10.20 -33.89 -17.15
N VAL A 218 10.13 -33.16 -16.02
CA VAL A 218 10.04 -33.77 -14.67
C VAL A 218 8.92 -33.20 -13.77
N SER A 219 8.33 -32.05 -14.08
CA SER A 219 7.38 -31.42 -13.15
C SER A 219 5.99 -32.05 -13.20
N GLY A 220 5.73 -33.05 -12.35
CA GLY A 220 4.37 -33.44 -11.98
C GLY A 220 3.63 -32.24 -11.36
N ALA A 221 2.30 -32.22 -11.47
CA ALA A 221 1.49 -31.16 -10.85
C ALA A 221 1.85 -30.99 -9.36
N PRO A 222 1.70 -29.79 -8.77
CA PRO A 222 2.13 -29.56 -7.39
C PRO A 222 1.27 -30.35 -6.40
N SER A 223 1.89 -31.00 -5.42
CA SER A 223 1.16 -31.75 -4.39
C SER A 223 0.39 -30.80 -3.48
N VAL A 224 -0.80 -31.20 -3.05
CA VAL A 224 -1.64 -30.42 -2.12
C VAL A 224 -1.60 -31.07 -0.75
N MET A 225 -1.44 -30.28 0.31
CA MET A 225 -1.58 -30.78 1.68
C MET A 225 -3.07 -30.86 2.01
N MET A 226 -3.53 -32.01 2.47
CA MET A 226 -4.87 -32.20 3.00
C MET A 226 -4.77 -32.35 4.52
N GLU A 227 -5.42 -31.47 5.26
CA GLU A 227 -5.65 -31.60 6.69
C GLU A 227 -7.11 -32.01 6.91
N VAL A 228 -7.34 -33.06 7.70
CA VAL A 228 -8.68 -33.51 8.09
C VAL A 228 -8.82 -33.32 9.59
N ARG A 229 -9.83 -32.53 9.99
CA ARG A 229 -10.18 -32.27 11.39
C ARG A 229 -11.51 -32.93 11.72
N LEU A 230 -11.51 -33.79 12.73
CA LEU A 230 -12.73 -34.35 13.30
C LEU A 230 -13.24 -33.46 14.42
N ARG A 231 -14.54 -33.19 14.44
CA ARG A 231 -15.20 -32.41 15.50
C ARG A 231 -16.40 -33.14 16.09
N ASP A 232 -16.67 -32.89 17.35
CA ASP A 232 -17.88 -33.37 18.05
C ASP A 232 -19.11 -32.52 17.69
N ALA A 233 -20.28 -32.85 18.27
CA ALA A 233 -21.52 -32.08 18.09
C ALA A 233 -21.45 -30.64 18.62
N GLY A 234 -20.54 -30.37 19.57
CA GLY A 234 -20.30 -29.03 20.12
C GLY A 234 -19.33 -28.20 19.26
N GLY A 235 -18.76 -28.77 18.20
CA GLY A 235 -17.75 -28.14 17.36
C GLY A 235 -16.33 -28.20 17.95
N ASN A 236 -16.12 -28.91 19.06
CA ASN A 236 -14.79 -29.10 19.62
C ASN A 236 -13.99 -30.05 18.74
N MET A 237 -12.72 -29.73 18.53
CA MET A 237 -11.80 -30.58 17.78
C MET A 237 -11.48 -31.84 18.58
N LEU A 238 -11.72 -33.00 17.97
CA LEU A 238 -11.45 -34.32 18.53
C LEU A 238 -10.10 -34.86 18.09
N GLU A 239 -9.80 -34.76 16.80
CA GLU A 239 -8.59 -35.30 16.17
C GLU A 239 -8.27 -34.48 14.91
N SER A 240 -6.99 -34.32 14.58
CA SER A 240 -6.55 -33.72 13.31
C SER A 240 -5.38 -34.49 12.74
N GLN A 241 -5.41 -34.77 11.45
CA GLN A 241 -4.31 -35.39 10.71
C GLN A 241 -4.08 -34.66 9.40
N SER A 242 -2.82 -34.48 9.01
CA SER A 242 -2.46 -33.90 7.72
C SER A 242 -1.61 -34.86 6.91
N GLU A 243 -1.94 -35.04 5.64
CA GLU A 243 -1.10 -35.76 4.67
C GLU A 243 -0.99 -34.99 3.36
N ARG A 244 0.07 -35.29 2.62
CA ARG A 244 0.28 -34.75 1.29
C ARG A 244 -0.48 -35.62 0.29
N VAL A 245 -1.49 -35.06 -0.36
CA VAL A 245 -2.21 -35.73 -1.44
C VAL A 245 -1.42 -35.56 -2.72
N ALA A 246 -1.02 -36.68 -3.30
CA ALA A 246 -0.32 -36.66 -4.57
C ALA A 246 -1.26 -36.17 -5.68
N SER A 247 -0.70 -35.34 -6.54
CA SER A 247 -1.33 -34.64 -7.66
C SER A 247 -1.20 -35.43 -8.97
N VAL A 248 -1.15 -36.76 -8.87
CA VAL A 248 -1.04 -37.67 -10.01
C VAL A 248 -2.37 -38.39 -10.19
N ALA A 249 -2.94 -38.31 -11.39
CA ALA A 249 -4.20 -38.99 -11.72
C ALA A 249 -4.13 -40.49 -11.36
N GLY A 250 -5.14 -40.97 -10.67
CA GLY A 250 -5.27 -42.35 -10.21
C GLY A 250 -4.68 -42.64 -8.83
N GLN A 251 -3.84 -41.78 -8.25
CA GLN A 251 -3.31 -41.98 -6.90
C GLN A 251 -4.36 -41.62 -5.83
N SER A 252 -4.39 -42.41 -4.76
CA SER A 252 -5.25 -42.21 -3.59
C SER A 252 -4.43 -42.09 -2.32
N THR A 253 -4.77 -41.12 -1.49
CA THR A 253 -4.19 -40.92 -0.15
C THR A 253 -5.27 -41.22 0.88
N GLY A 254 -5.00 -42.12 1.81
CA GLY A 254 -5.96 -42.61 2.79
C GLY A 254 -5.58 -42.25 4.21
N MET A 255 -6.52 -41.72 4.98
CA MET A 255 -6.41 -41.43 6.40
C MET A 255 -7.42 -42.28 7.17
N THR A 256 -7.07 -42.76 8.35
CA THR A 256 -7.97 -43.54 9.21
C THR A 256 -7.97 -42.97 10.61
N PHE A 257 -9.15 -42.68 11.13
CA PHE A 257 -9.37 -42.11 12.44
C PHE A 257 -10.12 -43.10 13.33
N GLN A 258 -9.65 -43.28 14.56
CA GLN A 258 -10.22 -44.20 15.55
C GLN A 258 -11.31 -43.54 16.42
N ASN A 259 -11.93 -42.46 15.92
CA ASN A 259 -12.85 -41.63 16.70
C ASN A 259 -14.29 -41.68 16.19
N ALA A 260 -15.06 -42.65 16.69
CA ALA A 260 -16.49 -42.81 16.36
C ALA A 260 -17.38 -41.69 16.94
N ALA A 261 -16.86 -40.82 17.82
CA ALA A 261 -17.63 -39.70 18.39
C ALA A 261 -17.67 -38.48 17.46
N ALA A 262 -16.92 -38.48 16.35
CA ALA A 262 -16.93 -37.38 15.40
C ALA A 262 -18.29 -37.25 14.71
N ARG A 263 -18.82 -36.03 14.73
CA ARG A 263 -20.09 -35.65 14.12
C ARG A 263 -19.89 -34.74 12.91
N ARG A 264 -18.71 -34.15 12.77
CA ARG A 264 -18.32 -33.26 11.68
C ARG A 264 -16.88 -33.56 11.25
N ILE A 265 -16.64 -33.55 9.94
CA ILE A 265 -15.32 -33.75 9.34
C ILE A 265 -15.01 -32.50 8.51
N ASP A 266 -14.00 -31.74 8.89
CA ASP A 266 -13.53 -30.62 8.08
C ASP A 266 -12.30 -31.06 7.30
N VAL A 267 -12.35 -30.99 5.97
CA VAL A 267 -11.23 -31.25 5.08
C VAL A 267 -10.71 -29.93 4.55
N ILE A 268 -9.47 -29.60 4.91
CA ILE A 268 -8.79 -28.38 4.49
C ILE A 268 -7.74 -28.77 3.46
N LEU A 269 -7.82 -28.20 2.26
CA LEU A 269 -6.74 -28.33 1.28
C LEU A 269 -5.89 -27.07 1.33
N THR A 270 -4.57 -27.26 1.34
CA THR A 270 -3.58 -26.20 1.33
C THR A 270 -2.62 -26.43 0.16
N PRO A 271 -2.45 -25.47 -0.75
CA PRO A 271 -1.54 -25.62 -1.87
C PRO A 271 -0.09 -25.66 -1.36
N SER A 272 0.81 -26.35 -2.07
CA SER A 272 2.24 -26.29 -1.76
C SER A 272 2.79 -24.86 -1.85
N LEU A 273 3.86 -24.57 -1.10
CA LEU A 273 4.57 -23.29 -1.14
C LEU A 273 4.81 -22.83 -2.59
N GLY A 274 4.42 -21.59 -2.91
CA GLY A 274 4.54 -21.02 -4.25
C GLY A 274 3.33 -21.25 -5.17
N HIS A 275 2.27 -21.92 -4.72
CA HIS A 275 1.02 -22.10 -5.45
C HIS A 275 -0.18 -21.56 -4.67
N GLY A 276 -1.24 -21.18 -5.38
CA GLY A 276 -2.53 -20.76 -4.83
C GLY A 276 -3.69 -21.41 -5.58
N PHE A 277 -4.85 -21.50 -4.95
CA PHE A 277 -6.08 -21.89 -5.63
C PHE A 277 -6.67 -20.68 -6.35
N LEU A 278 -6.95 -20.81 -7.64
CA LEU A 278 -7.56 -19.75 -8.43
C LEU A 278 -9.09 -19.82 -8.35
N ARG A 279 -9.62 -21.04 -8.49
CA ARG A 279 -11.04 -21.36 -8.60
C ARG A 279 -11.29 -22.75 -8.05
N THR A 280 -12.48 -22.96 -7.51
CA THR A 280 -12.99 -24.30 -7.18
C THR A 280 -14.39 -24.47 -7.70
N ARG A 281 -14.69 -25.67 -8.18
CA ARG A 281 -16.03 -26.07 -8.63
C ARG A 281 -16.43 -27.32 -7.87
N ASP A 282 -17.59 -27.28 -7.24
CA ASP A 282 -18.18 -28.47 -6.63
C ASP A 282 -18.90 -29.32 -7.70
N GLU A 283 -19.45 -30.46 -7.29
CA GLU A 283 -20.23 -31.38 -8.14
C GLU A 283 -21.47 -30.74 -8.79
N THR A 284 -21.97 -29.62 -8.25
CA THR A 284 -23.10 -28.87 -8.82
C THR A 284 -22.65 -27.87 -9.88
N GLY A 285 -21.33 -27.70 -10.05
CA GLY A 285 -20.72 -26.73 -10.96
C GLY A 285 -20.71 -25.30 -10.41
N VAL A 286 -21.06 -25.09 -9.13
CA VAL A 286 -21.00 -23.77 -8.50
C VAL A 286 -19.53 -23.40 -8.30
N GLU A 287 -19.12 -22.32 -8.94
CA GLU A 287 -17.76 -21.81 -8.86
C GLU A 287 -17.59 -20.92 -7.62
N LYS A 288 -16.57 -21.23 -6.80
CA LYS A 288 -16.13 -20.39 -5.68
C LYS A 288 -14.72 -19.88 -5.96
N ARG A 289 -14.57 -18.55 -5.94
CA ARG A 289 -13.27 -17.88 -6.05
C ARG A 289 -12.60 -17.91 -4.67
N ILE A 290 -11.38 -18.44 -4.58
CA ILE A 290 -10.74 -18.69 -3.28
C ILE A 290 -9.80 -17.56 -2.90
N GLU A 291 -9.96 -17.06 -1.68
CA GLU A 291 -8.96 -16.31 -0.95
C GLU A 291 -8.12 -17.31 -0.13
N THR A 292 -6.98 -17.72 -0.71
CA THR A 292 -5.83 -18.45 -0.14
C THR A 292 -5.99 -19.81 0.58
N LEU A 293 -7.15 -20.20 1.13
CA LEU A 293 -7.36 -21.50 1.79
C LEU A 293 -8.73 -22.08 1.42
N MET A 294 -8.76 -23.37 1.06
CA MET A 294 -10.01 -24.09 0.85
C MET A 294 -10.36 -24.88 2.12
N GLU A 295 -11.43 -24.51 2.81
CA GLU A 295 -12.01 -25.29 3.90
C GLU A 295 -13.32 -25.93 3.42
N LEU A 296 -13.30 -27.25 3.24
CA LEU A 296 -14.48 -28.07 2.94
C LEU A 296 -15.00 -28.64 4.25
N SER A 297 -16.17 -28.20 4.70
CA SER A 297 -16.76 -28.71 5.94
C SER A 297 -17.88 -29.72 5.66
N LEU A 298 -17.79 -30.90 6.26
CA LEU A 298 -18.73 -32.01 6.08
C LEU A 298 -19.51 -32.26 7.37
N SER A 299 -20.83 -32.28 7.28
CA SER A 299 -21.73 -32.36 8.44
C SER A 299 -22.25 -33.78 8.67
N GLU A 300 -22.79 -34.02 9.87
CA GLU A 300 -23.36 -35.32 10.26
C GLU A 300 -24.45 -35.83 9.32
N SER A 301 -25.25 -34.92 8.75
CA SER A 301 -26.27 -35.28 7.75
C SER A 301 -25.69 -35.89 6.49
N ASP A 302 -24.44 -35.58 6.13
CA ASP A 302 -23.76 -36.11 4.96
C ASP A 302 -23.25 -37.55 5.18
N LEU A 303 -22.95 -37.93 6.43
CA LEU A 303 -22.49 -39.28 6.80
C LEU A 303 -23.65 -40.23 7.18
N GLY A 304 -24.76 -39.67 7.67
CA GLY A 304 -25.84 -40.43 8.30
C GLY A 304 -26.75 -41.25 7.36
N GLN A 305 -26.82 -40.95 6.05
CA GLN A 305 -27.81 -41.60 5.19
C GLN A 305 -27.39 -42.99 4.68
N ASN A 306 -26.09 -43.30 4.57
CA ASN A 306 -25.60 -44.60 4.09
C ASN A 306 -24.25 -45.06 4.71
N GLY A 307 -23.69 -44.31 5.67
CA GLY A 307 -22.35 -44.59 6.20
C GLY A 307 -21.22 -44.42 5.17
N ARG A 308 -21.52 -43.90 3.98
CA ARG A 308 -20.58 -43.64 2.91
C ARG A 308 -20.91 -42.29 2.29
N MET A 309 -19.87 -41.48 2.16
CA MET A 309 -19.90 -40.18 1.53
C MET A 309 -18.93 -40.21 0.35
N ASP A 310 -19.33 -39.59 -0.76
CA ASP A 310 -18.55 -39.48 -1.98
C ASP A 310 -18.78 -38.10 -2.56
N ARG A 311 -17.78 -37.22 -2.52
CA ARG A 311 -17.85 -35.86 -3.07
C ARG A 311 -16.79 -35.67 -4.12
N ARG A 312 -17.16 -34.98 -5.20
CA ARG A 312 -16.24 -34.54 -6.25
C ARG A 312 -16.12 -33.04 -6.26
N PHE A 313 -14.91 -32.56 -6.45
CA PHE A 313 -14.65 -31.14 -6.69
C PHE A 313 -13.42 -30.98 -7.56
N THR A 314 -13.42 -29.89 -8.31
CA THR A 314 -12.37 -29.51 -9.23
C THR A 314 -11.67 -28.28 -8.68
N VAL A 315 -10.35 -28.30 -8.67
CA VAL A 315 -9.51 -27.23 -8.13
C VAL A 315 -8.54 -26.72 -9.18
N ASP A 316 -8.56 -25.42 -9.44
CA ASP A 316 -7.57 -24.77 -10.31
C ASP A 316 -6.37 -24.31 -9.47
N LEU A 317 -5.23 -24.97 -9.64
CA LEU A 317 -3.99 -24.70 -8.92
C LEU A 317 -3.06 -23.86 -9.79
N ALA A 318 -2.73 -22.64 -9.38
CA ALA A 318 -1.87 -21.73 -10.13
C ALA A 318 -0.60 -21.34 -9.34
N PRO A 319 0.58 -21.20 -9.98
CA PRO A 319 1.75 -20.66 -9.33
C PRO A 319 1.54 -19.19 -8.94
N LEU A 320 1.95 -18.79 -7.73
CA LEU A 320 1.86 -17.40 -7.27
C LEU A 320 2.76 -16.45 -8.07
N ALA A 321 3.83 -16.97 -8.67
CA ALA A 321 4.74 -16.21 -9.54
C ALA A 321 4.31 -16.21 -11.02
N GLY A 322 3.09 -16.68 -11.32
CA GLY A 322 2.60 -16.86 -12.69
C GLY A 322 3.08 -18.16 -13.33
N GLY A 323 2.34 -18.64 -14.32
CA GLY A 323 2.64 -19.90 -15.02
C GLY A 323 1.42 -20.74 -15.36
N ALA A 324 1.68 -22.01 -15.70
CA ALA A 324 0.64 -22.96 -16.04
C ALA A 324 -0.24 -23.30 -14.82
N SER A 325 -1.54 -23.05 -14.91
CA SER A 325 -2.48 -23.56 -13.91
C SER A 325 -2.88 -25.01 -14.21
N HIS A 326 -3.11 -25.81 -13.19
CA HIS A 326 -3.54 -27.20 -13.31
C HIS A 326 -4.96 -27.31 -12.77
N GLU A 327 -5.87 -27.89 -13.54
CA GLU A 327 -7.21 -28.23 -13.07
C GLU A 327 -7.17 -29.68 -12.54
N ILE A 328 -7.35 -29.85 -11.22
CA ILE A 328 -7.25 -31.14 -10.54
C ILE A 328 -8.63 -31.55 -10.02
N ASP A 329 -9.12 -32.70 -10.50
CA ASP A 329 -10.36 -33.31 -10.05
C ASP A 329 -10.07 -34.23 -8.86
N TYR A 330 -10.57 -33.87 -7.69
CA TYR A 330 -10.49 -34.69 -6.48
C TYR A 330 -11.83 -35.37 -6.22
N ARG A 331 -11.73 -36.63 -5.78
CA ARG A 331 -12.83 -37.39 -5.21
C ARG A 331 -12.48 -37.78 -3.78
N ILE A 332 -13.26 -37.28 -2.83
CA ILE A 332 -13.12 -37.61 -1.42
C ILE A 332 -14.22 -38.59 -1.06
N GLU A 333 -13.81 -39.80 -0.69
CA GLU A 333 -14.69 -40.80 -0.12
C GLU A 333 -14.45 -40.88 1.39
N ALA A 334 -15.50 -40.79 2.19
CA ALA A 334 -15.44 -41.05 3.62
C ALA A 334 -16.40 -42.19 3.97
N MET A 335 -15.91 -43.21 4.66
CA MET A 335 -16.73 -44.31 5.17
C MET A 335 -16.76 -44.24 6.70
N GLY A 336 -17.97 -44.22 7.25
CA GLY A 336 -18.24 -44.19 8.68
C GLY A 336 -18.47 -45.60 9.24
N GLY A 337 -18.17 -45.77 10.53
CA GLY A 337 -18.27 -47.03 11.26
C GLY A 337 -17.69 -46.88 12.66
N THR A 338 -17.05 -47.94 13.18
CA THR A 338 -16.24 -47.85 14.41
C THR A 338 -14.96 -47.04 14.23
N ALA A 339 -14.52 -46.87 12.98
CA ALA A 339 -13.45 -45.98 12.55
C ALA A 339 -13.94 -45.19 11.33
N ILE A 340 -13.42 -43.99 11.14
CA ILE A 340 -13.70 -43.16 9.97
C ILE A 340 -12.50 -43.29 9.05
N THR A 341 -12.70 -43.86 7.86
CA THR A 341 -11.68 -43.91 6.82
C THR A 341 -11.99 -42.88 5.76
N LEU A 342 -11.07 -41.96 5.50
CA LEU A 342 -11.17 -40.95 4.46
C LEU A 342 -10.13 -41.23 3.39
N SER A 343 -10.54 -41.35 2.13
CA SER A 343 -9.64 -41.47 1.00
C SER A 343 -9.86 -40.33 0.02
N ALA A 344 -8.81 -39.55 -0.26
CA ALA A 344 -8.79 -38.58 -1.33
C ALA A 344 -8.09 -39.17 -2.55
N ARG A 345 -8.81 -39.29 -3.66
CA ARG A 345 -8.29 -39.79 -4.93
C ARG A 345 -8.30 -38.67 -5.96
N VAL A 346 -7.19 -38.52 -6.68
CA VAL A 346 -7.14 -37.64 -7.85
C VAL A 346 -7.70 -38.39 -9.05
N GLU A 347 -8.88 -38.00 -9.54
CA GLU A 347 -9.53 -38.65 -10.68
C GLU A 347 -8.87 -38.22 -12.01
N ALA A 348 -8.61 -36.93 -12.16
CA ALA A 348 -7.97 -36.37 -13.34
C ALA A 348 -7.10 -35.17 -12.98
N VAL A 349 -6.04 -35.00 -13.75
CA VAL A 349 -5.22 -33.79 -13.76
C VAL A 349 -5.27 -33.29 -15.19
N ARG A 350 -6.05 -32.24 -15.43
CA ARG A 350 -6.10 -31.61 -16.74
C ARG A 350 -4.96 -30.62 -16.82
N GLY A 351 -4.29 -30.68 -17.96
CA GLY A 351 -3.00 -30.05 -18.19
C GLY A 351 -2.99 -28.53 -18.03
N PRO A 352 -1.87 -27.88 -18.37
CA PRO A 352 -1.65 -26.47 -18.12
C PRO A 352 -2.72 -25.60 -18.81
N LEU A 353 -3.79 -25.25 -18.10
CA LEU A 353 -4.70 -24.19 -18.49
C LEU A 353 -3.87 -22.91 -18.41
N ARG A 354 -3.46 -22.42 -19.58
CA ARG A 354 -2.82 -21.11 -19.70
C ARG A 354 -3.91 -20.08 -19.44
N VAL A 355 -4.10 -19.73 -18.17
CA VAL A 355 -4.77 -18.48 -17.83
C VAL A 355 -3.85 -17.38 -18.38
N PRO A 356 -4.32 -16.52 -19.29
CA PRO A 356 -3.53 -15.40 -19.77
C PRO A 356 -3.31 -14.44 -18.61
N ASP A 357 -2.24 -14.65 -17.86
CA ASP A 357 -1.72 -13.69 -16.89
C ASP A 357 -0.72 -12.75 -17.58
N CYS A 358 -0.44 -11.60 -16.98
CA CYS A 358 0.48 -10.63 -17.56
C CYS A 358 1.89 -11.22 -17.79
N GLY A 359 2.27 -12.30 -17.06
CA GLY A 359 3.52 -13.03 -17.25
C GLY A 359 3.53 -13.89 -18.53
N THR A 360 2.45 -14.57 -18.85
CA THR A 360 2.29 -15.38 -20.08
C THR A 360 2.07 -14.52 -21.31
N LEU A 361 1.41 -13.35 -21.18
CA LEU A 361 1.29 -12.37 -22.27
C LEU A 361 2.63 -11.75 -22.67
N MET A 362 3.57 -11.64 -21.73
CA MET A 362 4.91 -11.09 -21.94
C MET A 362 5.98 -12.16 -22.25
N LYS A 363 5.64 -13.45 -22.17
CA LYS A 363 6.57 -14.57 -22.38
C LYS A 363 6.97 -14.67 -23.86
N GLY A 364 8.28 -14.69 -24.10
CA GLY A 364 8.87 -14.82 -25.43
C GLY A 364 9.45 -13.53 -26.01
N TRP A 365 9.36 -12.38 -25.34
CA TRP A 365 9.94 -11.12 -25.85
C TRP A 365 11.18 -10.62 -25.09
N ALA A 366 11.81 -11.51 -24.29
CA ALA A 366 12.88 -11.24 -23.31
C ALA A 366 12.41 -11.07 -21.84
N PHE A 367 11.12 -11.28 -21.56
CA PHE A 367 10.61 -11.39 -20.19
C PHE A 367 10.36 -12.86 -19.84
N ASP A 368 11.22 -13.42 -19.01
CA ASP A 368 10.99 -14.74 -18.43
C ASP A 368 10.03 -14.59 -17.23
N ALA A 369 9.18 -15.56 -16.92
CA ALA A 369 8.25 -15.45 -15.77
C ALA A 369 8.95 -15.49 -14.40
N SER A 370 10.29 -15.48 -14.39
CA SER A 370 11.05 -15.48 -13.15
C SER A 370 10.77 -14.19 -12.34
N PRO A 371 10.73 -14.29 -11.00
CA PRO A 371 10.69 -13.12 -10.12
C PRO A 371 11.78 -12.09 -10.43
N ALA A 372 12.92 -12.55 -10.95
CA ALA A 372 14.01 -11.70 -11.43
C ALA A 372 13.61 -10.80 -12.60
N CYS A 373 12.67 -11.22 -13.45
CA CYS A 373 12.22 -10.42 -14.57
C CYS A 373 11.17 -9.37 -14.18
N ALA A 374 10.20 -9.73 -13.34
CA ALA A 374 9.31 -8.74 -12.71
C ALA A 374 10.15 -7.68 -11.97
N ALA A 375 11.17 -8.12 -11.22
CA ALA A 375 12.12 -7.21 -10.58
C ALA A 375 12.89 -6.36 -11.61
N ARG A 376 13.35 -6.90 -12.74
CA ARG A 376 14.02 -6.12 -13.81
C ARG A 376 13.09 -5.11 -14.47
N THR A 377 11.83 -5.45 -14.73
CA THR A 377 10.84 -4.54 -15.34
C THR A 377 10.43 -3.44 -14.37
N LEU A 378 10.23 -3.78 -13.09
CA LEU A 378 10.00 -2.79 -12.03
C LEU A 378 11.25 -1.91 -11.83
N LEU A 379 12.45 -2.49 -11.89
CA LEU A 379 13.72 -1.77 -11.84
C LEU A 379 13.89 -0.88 -13.07
N LEU A 380 13.46 -1.29 -14.26
CA LEU A 380 13.44 -0.44 -15.45
C LEU A 380 12.56 0.76 -15.21
N ALA A 381 11.32 0.51 -14.81
CA ALA A 381 10.34 1.55 -14.60
C ALA A 381 10.90 2.53 -13.58
N ALA A 382 11.42 2.01 -12.46
CA ALA A 382 12.06 2.78 -11.40
C ALA A 382 13.29 3.58 -11.88
N ILE A 383 14.23 2.99 -12.62
CA ILE A 383 15.41 3.69 -13.15
C ILE A 383 14.96 4.75 -14.16
N TRP A 384 14.15 4.34 -15.14
CA TRP A 384 13.69 5.18 -16.22
C TRP A 384 12.99 6.42 -15.71
N GLY A 385 12.00 6.22 -14.84
CA GLY A 385 11.33 7.36 -14.28
C GLY A 385 12.25 8.09 -13.29
N TRP A 386 13.11 7.46 -12.46
CA TRP A 386 13.96 8.16 -11.48
C TRP A 386 14.77 9.21 -12.24
N PHE A 387 15.42 8.79 -13.31
CA PHE A 387 16.17 9.69 -14.18
C PHE A 387 15.29 10.78 -14.79
N ARG A 388 14.13 10.43 -15.35
CA ARG A 388 13.17 11.43 -15.87
C ARG A 388 12.74 12.44 -14.79
N GLY A 389 12.51 12.00 -13.55
CA GLY A 389 12.14 12.83 -12.41
C GLY A 389 13.26 13.76 -11.95
N LEU A 390 14.51 13.29 -11.95
CA LEU A 390 15.70 14.12 -11.70
C LEU A 390 15.91 15.17 -12.79
N THR A 391 15.61 14.83 -14.04
CA THR A 391 15.82 15.71 -15.20
C THR A 391 14.65 16.67 -15.45
N GLY A 392 13.44 16.30 -15.00
CA GLY A 392 12.18 16.99 -15.27
C GLY A 392 11.74 17.97 -14.18
N THR A 393 12.65 18.45 -13.33
CA THR A 393 12.35 19.33 -12.17
C THR A 393 11.91 20.76 -12.55
N ALA A 394 11.08 20.94 -13.58
CA ALA A 394 10.14 22.05 -13.55
C ALA A 394 8.94 21.55 -12.72
N PRO A 395 8.55 22.21 -11.62
CA PRO A 395 7.36 21.82 -10.87
C PRO A 395 6.17 21.75 -11.84
N CYS A 396 5.40 20.67 -11.79
CA CYS A 396 4.27 20.37 -12.69
C CYS A 396 3.09 21.38 -12.55
N ASN A 397 3.33 22.59 -12.00
CA ASN A 397 2.36 23.62 -11.59
C ASN A 397 2.42 24.94 -12.39
N ASP A 398 3.34 25.11 -13.36
CA ASP A 398 3.40 26.29 -14.24
C ASP A 398 3.36 25.86 -15.72
N PRO A 399 2.94 26.73 -16.67
CA PRO A 399 3.01 26.40 -18.10
C PRO A 399 4.43 25.89 -18.40
N PRO A 400 4.57 24.75 -19.10
CA PRO A 400 5.83 24.05 -19.17
C PRO A 400 6.87 24.94 -19.82
N ASP A 401 7.78 25.49 -19.02
CA ASP A 401 9.05 25.97 -19.53
C ASP A 401 9.64 24.86 -20.39
N LYS A 402 10.12 25.23 -21.58
CA LYS A 402 10.67 24.25 -22.53
C LYS A 402 11.69 23.40 -21.77
N PRO A 403 11.51 22.07 -21.72
CA PRO A 403 12.42 21.20 -20.98
C PRO A 403 13.84 21.44 -21.48
N ASP A 404 14.78 21.60 -20.54
CA ASP A 404 16.21 21.77 -20.88
C ASP A 404 16.61 20.64 -21.85
N PRO A 405 16.97 20.96 -23.10
CA PRO A 405 17.23 19.96 -24.13
C PRO A 405 18.38 19.03 -23.74
N THR A 406 19.31 19.51 -22.91
CA THR A 406 20.44 18.74 -22.39
C THR A 406 19.96 17.66 -21.43
N ARG A 407 19.06 18.01 -20.52
CA ARG A 407 18.47 17.08 -19.55
C ARG A 407 17.58 16.05 -20.23
N ALA A 408 16.80 16.46 -21.22
CA ALA A 408 16.01 15.55 -22.04
C ALA A 408 16.89 14.55 -22.81
N ALA A 409 18.02 15.01 -23.37
CA ALA A 409 18.98 14.15 -24.06
C ALA A 409 19.66 13.15 -23.11
N ILE A 410 20.04 13.57 -21.90
CA ILE A 410 20.62 12.68 -20.88
C ILE A 410 19.59 11.63 -20.44
N ALA A 411 18.34 12.03 -20.19
CA ALA A 411 17.27 11.09 -19.83
C ALA A 411 17.03 10.06 -20.95
N ALA A 412 16.98 10.50 -22.20
CA ALA A 412 16.84 9.63 -23.37
C ALA A 412 18.01 8.63 -23.49
N LEU A 413 19.24 9.10 -23.29
CA LEU A 413 20.42 8.26 -23.31
C LEU A 413 20.41 7.21 -22.20
N VAL A 414 20.11 7.59 -20.96
CA VAL A 414 20.09 6.64 -19.84
C VAL A 414 18.96 5.62 -20.03
N SER A 415 17.82 6.06 -20.56
CA SER A 415 16.73 5.16 -20.98
C SER A 415 17.25 4.14 -22.00
N TRP A 416 17.93 4.62 -23.04
CA TRP A 416 18.54 3.77 -24.07
C TRP A 416 19.53 2.75 -23.49
N ILE A 417 20.41 3.20 -22.59
CA ILE A 417 21.38 2.35 -21.91
C ILE A 417 20.65 1.29 -21.07
N ALA A 418 19.65 1.68 -20.28
CA ALA A 418 18.87 0.76 -19.46
C ALA A 418 18.17 -0.31 -20.33
N TRP A 419 17.56 0.10 -21.44
CA TRP A 419 16.92 -0.82 -22.38
C TRP A 419 17.90 -1.82 -22.99
N ARG A 420 19.08 -1.35 -23.35
CA ARG A 420 20.14 -2.17 -23.93
C ARG A 420 20.75 -3.13 -22.89
N ILE A 421 21.00 -2.68 -21.66
CA ILE A 421 21.59 -3.52 -20.60
C ILE A 421 20.60 -4.60 -20.17
N LEU A 422 19.36 -4.21 -19.89
CA LEU A 422 18.42 -5.07 -19.19
C LEU A 422 17.67 -6.02 -20.14
N TRP A 423 17.42 -5.61 -21.40
CA TRP A 423 16.70 -6.45 -22.39
C TRP A 423 17.42 -6.64 -23.72
N LYS A 424 18.61 -6.05 -23.93
CA LYS A 424 19.34 -6.11 -25.21
C LYS A 424 18.52 -5.60 -26.41
N ILE A 425 17.55 -4.72 -26.17
CA ILE A 425 16.75 -4.09 -27.23
C ILE A 425 17.49 -2.84 -27.71
N ASP A 426 17.69 -2.73 -29.03
CA ASP A 426 18.20 -1.50 -29.63
C ASP A 426 17.03 -0.53 -29.88
N LEU A 427 16.99 0.59 -29.15
CA LEU A 427 15.90 1.56 -29.31
C LEU A 427 15.89 2.26 -30.68
N THR A 428 16.94 2.09 -31.50
CA THR A 428 16.95 2.61 -32.87
C THR A 428 16.08 1.79 -33.83
N ALA A 429 15.64 0.59 -33.42
CA ALA A 429 14.73 -0.23 -34.20
C ALA A 429 13.30 0.36 -34.21
N PRO A 430 12.57 0.34 -35.33
CA PRO A 430 11.21 0.87 -35.41
C PRO A 430 10.22 0.19 -34.43
N GLY A 431 10.48 -1.05 -34.02
CA GLY A 431 9.70 -1.75 -32.99
C GLY A 431 9.89 -1.19 -31.57
N ALA A 432 11.02 -0.56 -31.28
CA ALA A 432 11.28 0.00 -29.96
C ALA A 432 10.51 1.29 -29.68
N ALA A 433 10.31 2.13 -30.70
CA ALA A 433 9.42 3.30 -30.60
C ALA A 433 7.97 2.88 -30.29
N GLN A 434 7.56 1.70 -30.75
CA GLN A 434 6.25 1.14 -30.44
C GLN A 434 6.18 0.61 -28.99
N ALA A 435 7.25 -0.04 -28.49
CA ALA A 435 7.34 -0.47 -27.09
C ALA A 435 7.38 0.71 -26.11
N GLU A 436 8.12 1.77 -26.44
CA GLU A 436 8.14 3.02 -25.66
C GLU A 436 6.76 3.67 -25.60
N ARG A 437 6.01 3.70 -26.72
CA ARG A 437 4.61 4.17 -26.74
C ARG A 437 3.71 3.34 -25.83
N CYS A 438 3.85 2.02 -25.81
CA CYS A 438 3.07 1.16 -24.92
C CYS A 438 3.39 1.39 -23.44
N LEU A 439 4.66 1.55 -23.09
CA LEU A 439 5.05 1.86 -21.72
C LEU A 439 4.58 3.24 -21.30
N ARG A 440 4.64 4.24 -22.18
CA ARG A 440 4.06 5.55 -21.88
C ARG A 440 2.55 5.46 -21.63
N MET A 441 1.81 4.76 -22.49
CA MET A 441 0.38 4.53 -22.26
C MET A 441 0.12 3.80 -20.93
N LEU A 442 0.98 2.84 -20.54
CA LEU A 442 0.90 2.20 -19.23
C LEU A 442 1.08 3.23 -18.11
N PHE A 443 2.09 4.08 -18.19
CA PHE A 443 2.31 5.14 -17.19
C PHE A 443 1.18 6.17 -17.20
N GLU A 444 0.58 6.49 -18.34
CA GLU A 444 -0.60 7.36 -18.46
C GLU A 444 -1.85 6.74 -17.81
N GLU A 445 -2.11 5.46 -18.06
CA GLU A 445 -3.20 4.72 -17.42
C GLU A 445 -2.95 4.57 -15.91
N TRP A 446 -1.73 4.21 -15.49
CA TRP A 446 -1.36 4.19 -14.08
C TRP A 446 -1.48 5.56 -13.44
N CYS A 447 -0.99 6.62 -14.06
CA CYS A 447 -1.17 7.98 -13.57
C CYS A 447 -2.66 8.33 -13.42
N ARG A 448 -3.48 7.95 -14.39
CA ARG A 448 -4.94 8.17 -14.36
C ARG A 448 -5.61 7.42 -13.22
N GLU A 449 -5.15 6.21 -12.89
CA GLU A 449 -5.67 5.41 -11.76
C GLU A 449 -5.12 5.89 -10.41
N PHE A 450 -3.84 6.26 -10.33
CA PHE A 450 -3.20 6.83 -9.14
C PHE A 450 -3.76 8.21 -8.78
N ASN A 451 -4.22 8.97 -9.78
CA ASN A 451 -5.12 10.10 -9.54
C ASN A 451 -6.47 9.54 -9.09
N TYR A 452 -6.53 9.15 -7.81
CA TYR A 452 -7.76 8.70 -7.16
C TYR A 452 -8.87 9.68 -7.52
N ARG A 453 -9.85 9.19 -8.30
CA ARG A 453 -10.90 10.04 -8.90
C ARG A 453 -11.91 10.57 -7.90
N GLY A 454 -11.63 10.40 -6.60
CA GLY A 454 -12.63 10.45 -5.56
C GLY A 454 -13.58 9.25 -5.65
N PRO A 455 -14.31 8.97 -4.58
CA PRO A 455 -15.47 8.10 -4.72
C PRO A 455 -16.51 8.88 -5.55
N ARG A 456 -17.11 8.24 -6.56
CA ARG A 456 -18.09 8.88 -7.45
C ARG A 456 -19.48 8.39 -7.08
N CYS A 457 -20.39 9.31 -6.82
CA CYS A 457 -21.83 9.05 -6.67
C CYS A 457 -22.51 8.78 -8.02
N CYS A 458 -21.85 8.10 -8.96
CA CYS A 458 -22.39 7.89 -10.31
C CYS A 458 -23.24 6.62 -10.45
N ASP A 459 -23.25 5.76 -9.42
CA ASP A 459 -24.11 4.57 -9.39
C ASP A 459 -25.46 4.92 -8.75
N ASN A 460 -26.55 4.32 -9.25
CA ASN A 460 -27.90 4.49 -8.70
C ASN A 460 -28.04 3.98 -7.25
N HIS A 461 -27.00 3.35 -6.70
CA HIS A 461 -27.00 2.68 -5.40
C HIS A 461 -25.92 3.29 -4.51
N HIS A 462 -26.32 4.10 -3.54
CA HIS A 462 -25.41 4.75 -2.58
C HIS A 462 -25.35 3.97 -1.26
N GLY A 463 -24.24 3.29 -1.00
CA GLY A 463 -24.09 2.48 0.21
C GLY A 463 -22.76 1.74 0.28
N ILE A 464 -22.70 0.75 1.16
CA ILE A 464 -21.59 -0.22 1.22
C ILE A 464 -22.13 -1.62 0.95
N HIS A 465 -21.42 -2.38 0.14
CA HIS A 465 -21.71 -3.80 -0.04
C HIS A 465 -21.18 -4.58 1.16
N LEU A 466 -22.06 -5.36 1.79
CA LEU A 466 -21.75 -6.22 2.94
C LEU A 466 -21.51 -7.68 2.54
N GLY A 467 -21.82 -8.05 1.30
CA GLY A 467 -21.63 -9.38 0.77
C GLY A 467 -22.43 -9.62 -0.51
N ARG A 468 -22.27 -10.81 -1.09
CA ARG A 468 -23.04 -11.30 -2.24
C ARG A 468 -24.07 -12.32 -1.78
N VAL A 469 -25.25 -12.28 -2.37
CA VAL A 469 -26.37 -13.18 -2.09
C VAL A 469 -26.77 -13.86 -3.38
N THR A 470 -26.98 -15.17 -3.33
CA THR A 470 -27.58 -15.91 -4.45
C THR A 470 -29.06 -16.13 -4.16
N VAL A 471 -29.92 -15.66 -5.06
CA VAL A 471 -31.38 -15.62 -4.90
C VAL A 471 -32.05 -16.43 -6.00
N THR A 472 -33.00 -17.28 -5.67
CA THR A 472 -33.86 -17.93 -6.67
C THR A 472 -34.75 -16.90 -7.37
N ARG A 473 -35.27 -17.21 -8.56
CA ARG A 473 -36.33 -16.40 -9.23
C ARG A 473 -37.56 -16.13 -8.35
N LYS A 474 -37.83 -16.98 -7.35
CA LYS A 474 -38.94 -16.80 -6.38
C LYS A 474 -38.58 -15.86 -5.22
N GLY A 475 -37.41 -15.22 -5.25
CA GLY A 475 -36.92 -14.35 -4.19
C GLY A 475 -36.28 -15.08 -3.01
N ARG A 476 -36.25 -16.42 -2.98
CA ARG A 476 -35.62 -17.16 -1.88
C ARG A 476 -34.09 -17.05 -1.93
N ILE A 477 -33.47 -16.68 -0.82
CA ILE A 477 -32.02 -16.67 -0.65
C ILE A 477 -31.52 -18.10 -0.48
N LEU A 478 -30.55 -18.48 -1.30
CA LEU A 478 -29.91 -19.80 -1.28
C LEU A 478 -28.65 -19.78 -0.43
N CYS A 479 -27.78 -18.80 -0.64
CA CYS A 479 -26.54 -18.62 0.10
C CYS A 479 -26.15 -17.14 0.18
N PHE A 480 -25.25 -16.86 1.12
CA PHE A 480 -24.65 -15.55 1.35
C PHE A 480 -23.15 -15.73 1.51
N ASP A 481 -22.39 -14.93 0.76
CA ASP A 481 -20.94 -14.78 0.87
C ASP A 481 -20.65 -13.39 1.43
N GLU A 482 -20.24 -13.33 2.70
CA GLU A 482 -19.95 -12.06 3.39
C GLU A 482 -18.66 -11.37 2.93
N TRP A 483 -17.80 -12.07 2.18
CA TRP A 483 -16.50 -11.56 1.74
C TRP A 483 -16.59 -11.02 0.31
N ALA A 484 -17.44 -11.61 -0.52
CA ALA A 484 -17.69 -11.13 -1.87
C ALA A 484 -18.19 -9.67 -1.88
N CYS A 485 -17.50 -8.82 -2.66
CA CYS A 485 -17.80 -7.39 -2.81
C CYS A 485 -17.65 -6.55 -1.53
N ARG A 486 -17.31 -7.13 -0.38
CA ARG A 486 -17.10 -6.40 0.86
C ARG A 486 -15.77 -5.67 0.82
N ARG A 487 -15.80 -4.35 1.02
CA ARG A 487 -14.60 -3.52 1.08
C ARG A 487 -14.37 -3.04 2.49
N HIS A 488 -13.15 -3.17 2.97
CA HIS A 488 -12.73 -2.60 4.25
C HIS A 488 -11.95 -1.31 4.02
N VAL A 489 -12.29 -0.28 4.79
CA VAL A 489 -11.54 0.97 4.81
C VAL A 489 -10.29 0.75 5.66
N LEU A 490 -9.14 0.64 5.01
CA LEU A 490 -7.84 0.68 5.68
C LEU A 490 -7.59 2.11 6.16
N THR A 491 -7.49 2.28 7.47
CA THR A 491 -7.22 3.59 8.04
C THR A 491 -5.73 3.92 7.86
N GLY A 492 -5.45 5.10 7.32
CA GLY A 492 -4.07 5.61 7.15
C GLY A 492 -3.23 5.45 8.43
N PRO A 493 -3.74 5.81 9.63
CA PRO A 493 -3.02 5.61 10.88
C PRO A 493 -2.62 4.16 11.17
N LEU A 494 -3.48 3.18 10.84
CA LEU A 494 -3.16 1.76 11.04
C LEU A 494 -2.04 1.31 10.09
N LEU A 495 -2.11 1.71 8.82
CA LEU A 495 -1.08 1.43 7.84
C LEU A 495 0.26 2.08 8.21
N THR A 496 0.24 3.35 8.64
CA THR A 496 1.43 4.08 9.09
C THR A 496 2.01 3.46 10.36
N HIS A 497 1.16 3.01 11.30
CA HIS A 497 1.60 2.31 12.50
C HIS A 497 2.36 1.02 12.14
N TRP A 498 1.76 0.14 11.32
CA TRP A 498 2.41 -1.09 10.89
C TRP A 498 3.67 -0.85 10.05
N ALA A 499 3.62 0.08 9.10
CA ALA A 499 4.78 0.46 8.28
C ALA A 499 5.93 1.01 9.15
N GLY A 500 5.61 1.84 10.15
CA GLY A 500 6.58 2.40 11.09
C GLY A 500 7.27 1.32 11.94
N LEU A 501 6.57 0.27 12.35
CA LEU A 501 7.17 -0.87 13.05
C LEU A 501 8.23 -1.59 12.20
N PHE A 502 8.13 -1.53 10.87
CA PHE A 502 9.12 -2.08 9.95
C PHE A 502 10.15 -1.04 9.45
N GLY A 503 10.17 0.17 10.01
CA GLY A 503 11.06 1.26 9.56
C GLY A 503 10.75 1.77 8.15
N ILE A 504 9.58 1.45 7.61
CA ILE A 504 9.14 1.93 6.30
C ILE A 504 8.61 3.35 6.50
N ALA A 505 9.14 4.30 5.73
CA ALA A 505 8.63 5.67 5.71
C ALA A 505 7.10 5.68 5.46
N PRO A 506 6.35 6.68 5.97
CA PRO A 506 4.91 6.75 5.78
C PRO A 506 4.52 6.44 4.33
N MET A 507 3.70 5.40 4.15
CA MET A 507 3.44 4.85 2.81
C MET A 507 2.77 5.88 1.90
N ASP A 508 2.01 6.80 2.46
CA ASP A 508 1.42 7.95 1.77
C ASP A 508 2.49 8.85 1.16
N VAL A 509 3.59 9.15 1.85
CA VAL A 509 4.68 9.97 1.32
C VAL A 509 5.40 9.25 0.18
N THR A 510 5.74 7.97 0.37
CA THR A 510 6.42 7.17 -0.67
C THR A 510 5.51 6.94 -1.87
N ALA A 511 4.24 6.61 -1.65
CA ALA A 511 3.25 6.40 -2.71
C ALA A 511 2.92 7.70 -3.45
N THR A 512 2.80 8.83 -2.76
CA THR A 512 2.56 10.13 -3.39
C THR A 512 3.76 10.56 -4.24
N ARG A 513 4.99 10.36 -3.75
CA ARG A 513 6.20 10.63 -4.54
C ARG A 513 6.25 9.73 -5.77
N LEU A 514 5.97 8.44 -5.61
CA LEU A 514 5.92 7.48 -6.72
C LEU A 514 4.81 7.83 -7.72
N ALA A 515 3.61 8.16 -7.27
CA ALA A 515 2.48 8.53 -8.11
C ALA A 515 2.71 9.85 -8.86
N SER A 516 3.19 10.88 -8.16
CA SER A 516 3.58 12.17 -8.77
C SER A 516 4.63 11.96 -9.85
N TRP A 517 5.58 11.08 -9.59
CA TRP A 517 6.62 10.71 -10.51
C TRP A 517 6.09 9.94 -11.73
N ILE A 518 5.22 8.93 -11.52
CA ILE A 518 4.55 8.18 -12.61
C ILE A 518 3.79 9.16 -13.49
N CYS A 519 3.11 10.13 -12.88
CA CYS A 519 2.32 11.13 -13.57
C CYS A 519 3.14 12.16 -14.35
N CYS A 520 4.20 12.73 -13.78
CA CYS A 520 5.03 13.69 -14.53
C CYS A 520 5.75 12.96 -15.68
N VAL A 521 6.15 11.70 -15.48
CA VAL A 521 6.69 10.83 -16.54
C VAL A 521 5.68 10.57 -17.67
N ALA A 522 4.45 10.19 -17.32
CA ALA A 522 3.37 9.96 -18.27
C ALA A 522 3.05 11.20 -19.13
N ARG A 523 3.15 12.40 -18.55
CA ARG A 523 2.86 13.67 -19.22
C ARG A 523 4.04 14.23 -20.02
N THR A 524 5.18 13.55 -20.07
CA THR A 524 6.30 14.06 -20.86
C THR A 524 5.96 14.02 -22.35
N PRO A 525 6.15 15.15 -23.09
CA PRO A 525 5.80 15.21 -24.49
C PRO A 525 6.60 14.18 -25.29
N ASP A 526 5.97 13.64 -26.34
CA ASP A 526 6.56 12.67 -27.26
C ASP A 526 7.69 13.36 -28.04
N THR A 527 8.86 13.42 -27.42
CA THR A 527 10.02 14.01 -28.05
C THR A 527 10.54 12.93 -28.97
N ARG A 528 10.15 12.98 -30.24
CA ARG A 528 10.75 12.13 -31.26
C ARG A 528 12.24 12.43 -31.25
N LEU A 529 13.00 11.54 -30.62
CA LEU A 529 14.44 11.57 -30.66
C LEU A 529 14.81 11.38 -32.12
N ASP A 530 15.40 12.42 -32.72
CA ASP A 530 15.95 12.30 -34.05
C ASP A 530 16.98 11.15 -34.02
N PRO A 531 16.78 10.08 -34.81
CA PRO A 531 17.73 8.97 -34.86
C PRO A 531 19.16 9.44 -35.18
N ALA A 532 19.30 10.53 -35.94
CA ALA A 532 20.59 11.13 -36.23
C ALA A 532 21.23 11.77 -34.98
N ALA A 533 20.45 12.49 -34.17
CA ALA A 533 20.92 13.08 -32.92
C ALA A 533 21.32 12.00 -31.90
N MET A 534 20.54 10.92 -31.78
CA MET A 534 20.89 9.78 -30.93
C MET A 534 22.17 9.09 -31.40
N LYS A 535 22.33 8.90 -32.71
CA LYS A 535 23.55 8.33 -33.30
C LYS A 535 24.76 9.25 -33.07
N ALA A 536 24.58 10.57 -33.13
CA ALA A 536 25.63 11.54 -32.84
C ALA A 536 26.03 11.53 -31.36
N ILE A 537 25.07 11.49 -30.44
CA ILE A 537 25.32 11.36 -28.99
C ILE A 537 26.01 10.03 -28.70
N GLN A 538 25.58 8.94 -29.34
CA GLN A 538 26.20 7.62 -29.20
C GLN A 538 27.65 7.65 -29.69
N ALA A 539 27.91 8.25 -30.85
CA ALA A 539 29.28 8.40 -31.38
C ALA A 539 30.16 9.34 -30.53
N ALA A 540 29.54 10.32 -29.87
CA ALA A 540 30.24 11.23 -28.97
C ALA A 540 30.61 10.56 -27.64
N LEU A 541 29.74 9.69 -27.12
CA LEU A 541 29.91 9.05 -25.82
C LEU A 541 30.58 7.69 -25.87
N TRP A 542 30.55 7.00 -27.01
CA TRP A 542 31.08 5.65 -27.13
C TRP A 542 32.17 5.58 -28.20
N THR A 543 33.26 4.90 -27.90
CA THR A 543 34.24 4.48 -28.91
C THR A 543 33.68 3.29 -29.70
N ASN A 544 34.28 2.98 -30.86
CA ASN A 544 33.92 1.81 -31.67
C ASN A 544 34.03 0.48 -30.88
N ASP A 545 34.77 0.48 -29.77
CA ASP A 545 35.04 -0.68 -28.91
C ASP A 545 34.12 -0.77 -27.67
N SER A 546 33.01 -0.03 -27.63
CA SER A 546 32.05 -0.03 -26.51
C SER A 546 32.59 0.53 -25.19
N GLU A 547 33.49 1.50 -25.25
CA GLU A 547 33.99 2.21 -24.06
C GLU A 547 33.33 3.59 -23.94
N LEU A 548 32.99 3.98 -22.71
CA LEU A 548 32.27 5.23 -22.42
C LEU A 548 33.29 6.36 -22.21
N LYS A 549 33.22 7.41 -23.03
CA LYS A 549 33.98 8.66 -22.84
C LYS A 549 33.32 9.50 -21.76
N ILE A 550 33.96 9.64 -20.61
CA ILE A 550 33.55 10.57 -19.56
C ILE A 550 34.34 11.87 -19.76
N GLY A 551 33.69 13.02 -19.56
CA GLY A 551 34.30 14.34 -19.76
C GLY A 551 35.62 14.46 -18.98
N GLY A 552 36.69 14.86 -19.67
CA GLY A 552 38.06 14.83 -19.15
C GLY A 552 39.02 13.94 -19.95
N GLY A 553 38.54 13.26 -21.00
CA GLY A 553 39.37 12.34 -21.81
C GLY A 553 39.53 10.96 -21.16
N GLU A 554 38.92 10.75 -20.00
CA GLU A 554 38.90 9.49 -19.30
C GLU A 554 37.90 8.55 -19.97
N VAL A 555 38.41 7.43 -20.48
CA VAL A 555 37.61 6.40 -21.12
C VAL A 555 37.38 5.32 -20.07
N VAL A 556 36.14 5.19 -19.61
CA VAL A 556 35.79 4.14 -18.67
C VAL A 556 35.26 2.96 -19.44
N SER A 557 35.95 1.82 -19.29
CA SER A 557 35.46 0.56 -19.82
C SER A 557 34.13 0.24 -19.15
N PHE A 558 33.06 0.16 -19.93
CA PHE A 558 31.74 -0.15 -19.39
C PHE A 558 31.72 -1.52 -18.67
N LYS A 559 32.62 -2.43 -19.06
CA LYS A 559 32.87 -3.69 -18.35
C LYS A 559 33.45 -3.49 -16.96
N SER A 560 34.38 -2.55 -16.74
CA SER A 560 34.99 -2.33 -15.43
C SER A 560 33.95 -1.77 -14.43
N LEU A 561 33.15 -0.80 -14.89
CA LEU A 561 32.09 -0.16 -14.10
C LEU A 561 31.00 -1.15 -13.63
N LEU A 562 30.69 -2.16 -14.46
CA LEU A 562 29.76 -3.24 -14.07
C LEU A 562 30.42 -4.38 -13.29
N SER A 563 31.72 -4.61 -13.45
CA SER A 563 32.46 -5.62 -12.67
C SER A 563 32.68 -5.19 -11.22
N GLU A 564 32.86 -3.90 -10.93
CA GLU A 564 32.92 -3.37 -9.55
C GLU A 564 31.57 -3.51 -8.82
N ALA A 565 30.46 -3.54 -9.54
CA ALA A 565 29.14 -3.87 -9.01
C ALA A 565 28.89 -5.39 -8.84
N GLY A 566 29.90 -6.24 -9.09
CA GLY A 566 29.85 -7.69 -8.88
C GLY A 566 29.17 -8.50 -9.99
N LEU A 567 29.00 -7.94 -11.20
CA LEU A 567 28.16 -8.58 -12.22
C LEU A 567 28.90 -9.54 -13.19
N TRP A 568 30.17 -9.33 -13.58
CA TRP A 568 30.88 -10.22 -14.54
C TRP A 568 32.41 -10.20 -14.34
N GLY A 569 33.11 -11.34 -14.51
CA GLY A 569 34.57 -11.47 -14.34
C GLY A 569 35.32 -11.91 -15.61
N GLY A 570 36.45 -11.22 -15.90
CA GLY A 570 37.54 -11.70 -16.77
C GLY A 570 37.89 -10.81 -17.98
N PHE A 571 39.02 -10.09 -17.92
CA PHE A 571 40.06 -9.81 -18.96
C PHE A 571 40.87 -8.54 -18.60
N GLN A 572 42.19 -8.54 -18.86
CA GLN A 572 43.18 -7.51 -18.45
C GLN A 572 43.95 -6.88 -19.63
N SER A 573 44.43 -5.63 -19.44
CA SER A 573 45.67 -4.96 -19.97
C SER A 573 45.39 -3.47 -20.29
N ALA A 574 46.30 -2.47 -20.33
CA ALA A 574 47.52 -2.04 -19.60
C ALA A 574 47.93 -0.63 -20.15
N ASN A 575 48.37 0.31 -19.29
CA ASN A 575 49.16 1.56 -19.50
C ASN A 575 48.61 2.67 -20.46
N GLY A 576 48.68 3.99 -20.28
CA GLY A 576 49.22 4.96 -19.31
C GLY A 576 49.63 6.29 -20.05
N PHE A 577 49.22 7.49 -19.59
CA PHE A 577 49.86 8.86 -19.68
C PHE A 577 48.84 10.03 -19.49
N PRO A 578 49.14 11.14 -18.74
CA PRO A 578 48.22 12.27 -18.46
C PRO A 578 48.57 13.57 -19.23
N PRO A 579 47.67 14.58 -19.41
CA PRO A 579 47.62 15.80 -18.54
C PRO A 579 46.27 16.61 -18.64
N PRO A 580 46.19 17.94 -18.40
CA PRO A 580 46.18 18.72 -17.14
C PRO A 580 44.83 19.46 -16.87
N ALA A 581 44.73 20.11 -15.70
CA ALA A 581 43.51 20.70 -15.13
C ALA A 581 43.10 22.10 -15.64
N ALA A 582 41.80 22.41 -15.51
CA ALA A 582 41.17 23.72 -15.70
C ALA A 582 40.05 23.97 -14.64
N PRO A 583 39.61 25.22 -14.41
CA PRO A 583 39.44 25.77 -13.06
C PRO A 583 38.01 25.72 -12.47
N ALA A 584 37.97 25.94 -11.15
CA ALA A 584 36.80 25.86 -10.28
C ALA A 584 35.79 27.02 -10.47
N ALA A 585 34.51 26.69 -10.43
CA ALA A 585 33.40 27.64 -10.32
C ALA A 585 32.84 27.66 -8.88
N LEU A 586 32.55 28.87 -8.40
CA LEU A 586 32.10 29.21 -7.05
C LEU A 586 30.75 28.57 -6.66
N VAL A 587 30.71 27.94 -5.49
CA VAL A 587 29.53 27.37 -4.82
C VAL A 587 29.11 28.29 -3.65
N PRO A 588 27.81 28.50 -3.37
CA PRO A 588 27.36 29.31 -2.24
C PRO A 588 27.65 28.64 -0.88
N ALA A 589 27.93 29.47 0.13
CA ALA A 589 28.44 29.07 1.45
C ALA A 589 27.55 28.05 2.19
N PHE A 590 28.15 26.89 2.49
CA PHE A 590 27.55 25.72 3.15
C PHE A 590 26.99 26.01 4.56
N SER A 591 27.51 27.02 5.27
CA SER A 591 27.03 27.44 6.60
C SER A 591 25.54 27.84 6.57
N ALA A 592 25.10 28.63 5.59
CA ALA A 592 23.70 29.04 5.46
C ALA A 592 22.74 27.88 5.12
N LYS A 593 23.26 26.72 4.69
CA LYS A 593 22.47 25.52 4.42
C LYS A 593 22.26 24.69 5.69
N ILE A 594 23.21 24.73 6.62
CA ILE A 594 23.14 24.05 7.91
C ILE A 594 22.11 24.71 8.82
N ASP A 595 22.15 26.04 8.96
CA ASP A 595 21.21 26.76 9.81
C ASP A 595 19.77 26.54 9.34
N ARG A 596 19.53 26.62 8.02
CA ARG A 596 18.24 26.29 7.41
C ARG A 596 17.80 24.84 7.63
N HIS A 597 18.73 23.90 7.72
CA HIS A 597 18.39 22.49 7.95
C HIS A 597 17.90 22.27 9.39
N LEU A 598 18.60 22.85 10.36
CA LEU A 598 18.23 22.82 11.77
C LEU A 598 16.91 23.57 12.00
N GLU A 599 16.75 24.75 11.39
CA GLU A 599 15.50 25.52 11.46
C GLU A 599 14.30 24.77 10.86
N ALA A 600 14.45 24.17 9.66
CA ALA A 600 13.36 23.43 9.01
C ALA A 600 12.95 22.17 9.78
N ARG A 601 13.91 21.52 10.47
CA ARG A 601 13.62 20.40 11.39
C ARG A 601 12.85 20.88 12.62
N LEU A 602 13.25 22.02 13.18
CA LEU A 602 12.58 22.64 14.31
C LEU A 602 11.18 23.18 13.97
N ASP A 603 10.93 23.61 12.73
CA ASP A 603 9.59 23.99 12.27
C ASP A 603 8.60 22.80 12.32
N ALA A 604 9.09 21.57 12.28
CA ALA A 604 8.26 20.36 12.43
C ALA A 604 7.93 20.01 13.90
N THR A 605 8.56 20.68 14.88
CA THR A 605 8.30 20.44 16.31
C THR A 605 7.01 21.14 16.77
N ARG A 606 6.34 20.63 17.81
CA ARG A 606 5.21 21.32 18.44
C ARG A 606 5.64 22.75 18.79
N ILE A 607 4.83 23.74 18.41
CA ILE A 607 5.14 25.17 18.54
C ILE A 607 5.68 25.54 19.93
N MET A 608 5.20 24.87 20.98
CA MET A 608 5.55 25.16 22.38
C MET A 608 6.90 24.56 22.83
N ALA A 609 7.36 23.46 22.20
CA ALA A 609 8.64 22.82 22.52
C ALA A 609 9.84 23.43 21.77
N ARG A 610 9.57 24.23 20.73
CA ARG A 610 10.59 24.77 19.82
C ARG A 610 11.62 25.64 20.54
N THR A 611 11.17 26.66 21.28
CA THR A 611 12.09 27.59 21.97
C THR A 611 12.95 26.88 23.02
N PRO A 612 12.38 26.05 23.92
CA PRO A 612 13.17 25.23 24.84
C PRO A 612 14.20 24.33 24.11
N ALA A 613 13.80 23.65 23.03
CA ALA A 613 14.69 22.77 22.27
C ALA A 613 15.87 23.52 21.61
N VAL A 614 15.60 24.69 21.01
CA VAL A 614 16.63 25.55 20.40
C VAL A 614 17.63 26.01 21.44
N GLU A 615 17.16 26.53 22.59
CA GLU A 615 18.03 27.04 23.65
C GLU A 615 18.88 25.92 24.27
N MET A 616 18.31 24.72 24.42
CA MET A 616 19.05 23.54 24.87
C MET A 616 20.15 23.13 23.89
N MET A 617 19.87 23.13 22.57
CA MET A 617 20.88 22.84 21.55
C MET A 617 21.99 23.90 21.52
N GLN A 618 21.66 25.18 21.71
CA GLN A 618 22.65 26.26 21.77
C GLN A 618 23.61 26.12 22.95
N GLU A 619 23.09 25.81 24.14
CA GLU A 619 23.94 25.60 25.33
C GLU A 619 24.81 24.35 25.19
N ILE A 620 24.27 23.25 24.66
CA ILE A 620 25.06 22.04 24.38
C ILE A 620 26.13 22.33 23.33
N ARG A 621 25.80 23.08 22.28
CA ARG A 621 26.74 23.48 21.23
C ARG A 621 27.94 24.26 21.81
N ALA A 622 27.69 25.15 22.77
CA ALA A 622 28.72 25.93 23.45
C ALA A 622 29.63 25.10 24.37
N GLU A 623 29.09 24.05 25.00
CA GLU A 623 29.83 23.24 25.98
C GLU A 623 30.45 21.96 25.39
N LEU A 624 29.95 21.47 24.25
CA LEU A 624 30.40 20.20 23.66
C LEU A 624 31.75 20.38 22.99
N SER A 625 32.78 19.74 23.58
CA SER A 625 34.13 19.73 23.00
C SER A 625 34.16 18.90 21.72
N LEU A 626 34.95 19.34 20.73
CA LEU A 626 35.17 18.55 19.51
C LEU A 626 35.88 17.22 19.81
N ALA A 627 36.64 17.13 20.90
CA ALA A 627 37.30 15.88 21.32
C ALA A 627 36.29 14.76 21.64
N ASP A 628 35.09 15.13 22.10
CA ASP A 628 34.03 14.18 22.46
C ASP A 628 33.32 13.59 21.22
N LEU A 629 33.43 14.24 20.06
CA LEU A 629 32.81 13.82 18.78
C LEU A 629 33.55 12.68 18.06
N LYS A 630 34.66 12.19 18.62
CA LYS A 630 35.53 11.21 17.93
C LYS A 630 34.80 9.92 17.55
N PRO A 631 34.75 9.47 16.27
CA PRO A 631 34.15 8.19 15.90
C PRO A 631 35.00 6.99 16.40
N LEU A 632 34.39 5.81 16.59
CA LEU A 632 35.18 4.57 16.81
C LEU A 632 35.63 4.06 15.45
N GLY A 633 36.92 4.21 15.13
CA GLY A 633 37.55 3.77 13.88
C GLY A 633 38.40 4.89 13.25
N ASP A 634 39.64 4.56 12.89
CA ASP A 634 40.72 5.46 12.42
C ASP A 634 40.97 6.70 13.29
N GLY A 635 41.51 6.45 14.48
CA GLY A 635 41.89 7.49 15.43
C GLY A 635 42.96 8.46 14.90
N ALA A 636 43.93 8.00 14.11
CA ALA A 636 45.09 8.81 13.75
C ALA A 636 44.73 10.06 12.92
N VAL A 637 43.95 9.90 11.84
CA VAL A 637 43.53 11.02 10.98
C VAL A 637 42.62 11.97 11.74
N PHE A 638 41.68 11.42 12.53
CA PHE A 638 40.76 12.22 13.31
C PHE A 638 41.45 12.99 14.43
N ASP A 639 42.41 12.37 15.13
CA ASP A 639 43.21 13.01 16.19
C ASP A 639 44.10 14.12 15.62
N ALA A 640 44.74 13.88 14.46
CA ALA A 640 45.49 14.91 13.76
C ALA A 640 44.58 16.08 13.33
N THR A 641 43.38 15.77 12.82
CA THR A 641 42.38 16.79 12.43
C THR A 641 41.89 17.58 13.64
N LEU A 642 41.62 16.93 14.79
CA LEU A 642 41.27 17.62 16.03
C LEU A 642 42.41 18.49 16.56
N ALA A 643 43.65 18.02 16.47
CA ALA A 643 44.82 18.81 16.86
C ALA A 643 44.99 20.05 15.97
N ALA A 644 44.81 19.91 14.66
CA ALA A 644 44.83 21.01 13.70
C ALA A 644 43.68 22.00 13.94
N LEU A 645 42.47 21.52 14.25
CA LEU A 645 41.33 22.37 14.64
C LEU A 645 41.61 23.11 15.95
N GLY A 646 42.24 22.45 16.93
CA GLY A 646 42.66 23.08 18.18
C GLY A 646 43.69 24.21 17.96
N ARG A 647 44.69 23.99 17.08
CA ARG A 647 45.63 25.05 16.65
C ARG A 647 44.95 26.19 15.91
N ALA A 648 43.87 25.90 15.19
CA ALA A 648 43.03 26.90 14.54
C ALA A 648 42.06 27.64 15.50
N GLU A 649 42.17 27.41 16.81
CA GLU A 649 41.31 27.97 17.86
C GLU A 649 39.84 27.55 17.70
N VAL A 650 39.60 26.31 17.27
CA VAL A 650 38.26 25.70 17.19
C VAL A 650 38.18 24.59 18.21
N ALA A 651 37.61 24.87 19.38
CA ALA A 651 37.58 23.94 20.52
C ALA A 651 36.19 23.30 20.73
N THR A 652 35.14 24.03 20.39
CA THR A 652 33.74 23.64 20.64
C THR A 652 32.96 23.42 19.33
N VAL A 653 31.79 22.80 19.43
CA VAL A 653 30.85 22.73 18.30
C VAL A 653 30.35 24.12 17.91
N ASP A 654 30.30 25.07 18.85
CA ASP A 654 29.96 26.47 18.55
C ASP A 654 30.96 27.12 17.61
N ASP A 655 32.24 27.01 17.94
CA ASP A 655 33.34 27.50 17.12
C ASP A 655 33.33 26.85 15.73
N LEU A 656 33.08 25.54 15.68
CA LEU A 656 33.06 24.79 14.42
C LEU A 656 31.99 25.33 13.47
N LEU A 657 30.74 25.40 13.94
CA LEU A 657 29.60 25.80 13.12
C LEU A 657 29.59 27.32 12.83
N GLY A 658 30.30 28.13 13.62
CA GLY A 658 30.47 29.57 13.40
C GLY A 658 31.48 29.94 12.30
N ARG A 659 32.19 28.96 11.73
CA ARG A 659 33.21 29.19 10.68
C ARG A 659 32.70 28.70 9.33
N ASP A 660 33.18 29.33 8.26
CA ASP A 660 32.98 28.79 6.93
C ASP A 660 33.78 27.46 6.78
N PRO A 661 33.13 26.36 6.39
CA PRO A 661 33.75 25.03 6.38
C PRO A 661 34.82 24.90 5.30
N GLU A 662 34.73 25.63 4.19
CA GLU A 662 35.75 25.58 3.13
C GLU A 662 36.99 26.38 3.55
N VAL A 663 36.80 27.50 4.25
CA VAL A 663 37.90 28.24 4.88
C VAL A 663 38.56 27.39 5.96
N LEU A 664 37.76 26.73 6.80
CA LEU A 664 38.27 25.90 7.88
C LEU A 664 38.98 24.64 7.36
N ALA A 665 38.41 23.96 6.36
CA ALA A 665 39.05 22.80 5.73
C ALA A 665 40.38 23.19 5.06
N ARG A 666 40.46 24.36 4.39
CA ARG A 666 41.73 24.87 3.85
C ARG A 666 42.75 25.16 4.93
N ARG A 667 42.35 25.75 6.05
CA ARG A 667 43.24 26.03 7.19
C ARG A 667 43.74 24.74 7.84
N VAL A 668 42.84 23.80 8.11
CA VAL A 668 43.20 22.47 8.64
C VAL A 668 44.13 21.73 7.67
N ARG A 669 43.88 21.83 6.36
CA ARG A 669 44.78 21.25 5.34
C ARG A 669 46.16 21.87 5.37
N ALA A 670 46.27 23.20 5.49
CA ALA A 670 47.56 23.86 5.61
C ALA A 670 48.34 23.39 6.85
N GLU A 671 47.65 23.26 7.99
CA GLU A 671 48.21 22.76 9.26
C GLU A 671 48.60 21.28 9.22
N LEU A 672 47.91 20.47 8.42
CA LEU A 672 48.20 19.05 8.26
C LEU A 672 49.28 18.77 7.21
N MET A 673 49.48 19.66 6.24
CA MET A 673 50.55 19.55 5.24
C MET A 673 51.94 19.80 5.82
N GLU A 674 52.04 20.48 6.97
CA GLU A 674 53.30 20.61 7.71
C GLU A 674 53.71 19.29 8.38
N ASP A 675 52.75 18.40 8.65
CA ASP A 675 52.98 17.02 9.10
C ASP A 675 53.00 16.10 7.86
N GLU A 676 54.20 15.80 7.30
CA GLU A 676 54.46 15.12 6.00
C GLU A 676 53.75 13.76 5.71
N ASN A 677 52.81 13.30 6.53
CA ASN A 677 52.23 11.95 6.49
C ASN A 677 50.72 11.86 6.20
N LEU A 678 50.00 12.95 5.87
CA LEU A 678 48.55 12.90 5.68
C LEU A 678 48.08 13.37 4.29
N ASP A 679 47.21 12.58 3.66
CA ASP A 679 46.55 12.90 2.40
C ASP A 679 45.53 14.04 2.59
N ALA A 680 45.57 15.06 1.72
CA ALA A 680 44.65 16.19 1.71
C ALA A 680 43.18 15.75 1.61
N ALA A 681 42.90 14.68 0.87
CA ALA A 681 41.55 14.14 0.75
C ALA A 681 41.06 13.51 2.06
N ALA A 682 41.97 12.93 2.85
CA ALA A 682 41.67 12.37 4.17
C ALA A 682 41.33 13.48 5.18
N ALA A 683 42.02 14.62 5.12
CA ALA A 683 41.73 15.80 5.95
C ALA A 683 40.33 16.38 5.66
N ASP A 684 39.98 16.57 4.38
CA ASP A 684 38.66 17.09 3.99
C ASP A 684 37.54 16.15 4.45
N LYS A 685 37.75 14.82 4.28
CA LYS A 685 36.81 13.81 4.73
C LYS A 685 36.66 13.81 6.25
N ALA A 686 37.75 14.00 7.00
CA ALA A 686 37.72 14.07 8.46
C ALA A 686 36.96 15.31 8.95
N VAL A 687 37.22 16.49 8.38
CA VAL A 687 36.46 17.71 8.70
C VAL A 687 34.97 17.52 8.38
N GLY A 688 34.63 17.00 7.21
CA GLY A 688 33.23 16.72 6.85
C GLY A 688 32.55 15.73 7.80
N LEU A 689 33.29 14.73 8.30
CA LEU A 689 32.79 13.78 9.30
C LEU A 689 32.53 14.45 10.65
N ILE A 690 33.43 15.35 11.11
CA ILE A 690 33.24 16.12 12.36
C ILE A 690 31.96 16.95 12.29
N TYR A 691 31.74 17.69 11.19
CA TYR A 691 30.51 18.46 10.98
C TYR A 691 29.27 17.55 10.99
N THR A 692 29.35 16.39 10.32
CA THR A 692 28.23 15.46 10.26
C THR A 692 27.86 14.90 11.65
N VAL A 693 28.87 14.53 12.45
CA VAL A 693 28.65 14.02 13.82
C VAL A 693 28.13 15.13 14.73
N ALA A 694 28.66 16.34 14.64
CA ALA A 694 28.18 17.50 15.38
C ALA A 694 26.69 17.76 15.11
N LEU A 695 26.29 17.81 13.83
CA LEU A 695 24.90 18.07 13.44
C LEU A 695 23.95 16.98 13.92
N ARG A 696 24.29 15.70 13.71
CA ARG A 696 23.46 14.59 14.19
C ARG A 696 23.31 14.58 15.70
N THR A 697 24.36 14.98 16.43
CA THR A 697 24.32 15.07 17.89
C THR A 697 23.35 16.16 18.34
N LEU A 698 23.35 17.32 17.69
CA LEU A 698 22.40 18.41 17.97
C LEU A 698 20.96 18.04 17.57
N GLU A 699 20.77 17.40 16.41
CA GLU A 699 19.45 16.91 15.96
C GLU A 699 18.84 15.95 17.00
N ALA A 700 19.64 15.01 17.51
CA ALA A 700 19.19 14.06 18.51
C ALA A 700 18.76 14.73 19.83
N VAL A 701 19.36 15.86 20.21
CA VAL A 701 18.93 16.67 21.35
C VAL A 701 17.56 17.28 21.08
N GLY A 702 17.37 17.89 19.92
CA GLY A 702 16.09 18.48 19.52
C GLY A 702 14.96 17.44 19.48
N ASP A 703 15.25 16.26 18.92
CA ASP A 703 14.30 15.13 18.86
C ASP A 703 13.95 14.62 20.26
N ALA A 704 14.93 14.52 21.17
CA ALA A 704 14.69 14.08 22.55
C ALA A 704 13.80 15.06 23.34
N VAL A 705 14.02 16.38 23.21
CA VAL A 705 13.15 17.40 23.84
C VAL A 705 11.74 17.34 23.26
N THR A 706 11.63 17.19 21.93
CA THR A 706 10.34 17.12 21.24
C THR A 706 9.54 15.88 21.62
N ALA A 707 10.21 14.74 21.78
CA ALA A 707 9.59 13.50 22.23
C ALA A 707 8.96 13.67 23.62
N VAL A 708 9.70 14.20 24.59
CA VAL A 708 9.19 14.43 25.94
C VAL A 708 8.04 15.44 25.95
N ALA A 709 8.14 16.51 25.15
CA ALA A 709 7.05 17.47 25.02
C ALA A 709 5.78 16.88 24.36
N SER A 710 5.92 15.83 23.55
CA SER A 710 4.80 15.17 22.87
C SER A 710 4.07 14.17 23.77
N GLU A 711 4.69 13.74 24.86
CA GLU A 711 4.06 12.90 25.88
C GLU A 711 3.13 13.69 26.82
N ARG A 712 3.23 15.02 26.82
CA ARG A 712 2.35 15.89 27.60
C ARG A 712 0.98 16.05 26.95
N ALA A 713 -0.04 16.20 27.79
CA ALA A 713 -1.39 16.49 27.37
C ALA A 713 -1.45 17.87 26.69
N ASP A 714 -2.40 18.06 25.76
CA ASP A 714 -2.50 19.29 24.97
C ASP A 714 -2.83 20.54 25.82
N ASP A 715 -3.30 20.37 27.05
CA ASP A 715 -3.58 21.42 28.04
C ASP A 715 -2.40 21.72 28.98
N ASP A 716 -1.31 20.97 28.90
CA ASP A 716 -0.09 21.16 29.70
C ASP A 716 1.10 21.55 28.79
N PRO A 717 1.28 22.85 28.51
CA PRO A 717 2.28 23.32 27.56
C PRO A 717 3.70 23.09 28.09
N PHE A 718 4.55 22.50 27.26
CA PHE A 718 5.97 22.35 27.56
C PHE A 718 6.67 23.73 27.54
N ILE A 719 7.11 24.21 28.69
CA ILE A 719 7.79 25.49 28.92
C ILE A 719 9.29 25.29 29.26
N ARG A 720 10.07 26.36 29.28
CA ARG A 720 11.52 26.30 29.60
C ARG A 720 11.82 25.62 30.94
N ALA A 721 10.96 25.79 31.94
CA ALA A 721 11.12 25.18 33.26
C ALA A 721 11.13 23.64 33.20
N ASP A 722 10.43 23.06 32.22
CA ASP A 722 10.29 21.60 32.06
C ASP A 722 11.58 20.94 31.55
N ILE A 723 12.53 21.72 31.03
CA ILE A 723 13.86 21.21 30.66
C ILE A 723 14.61 20.71 31.90
N LYS A 724 14.37 21.29 33.08
CA LYS A 724 15.00 20.87 34.35
C LYS A 724 14.47 19.51 34.84
N GLU A 725 13.38 19.00 34.29
CA GLU A 725 12.80 17.74 34.74
C GLU A 725 13.75 16.55 34.51
N ALA A 726 13.67 15.59 35.43
CA ALA A 726 14.51 14.40 35.38
C ALA A 726 14.27 13.57 34.10
N ALA A 727 13.03 13.56 33.60
CA ALA A 727 12.67 12.89 32.35
C ALA A 727 13.38 13.54 31.14
N THR A 728 13.24 14.86 30.98
CA THR A 728 13.88 15.62 29.89
C THR A 728 15.39 15.51 29.92
N THR A 729 16.01 15.75 31.08
CA THR A 729 17.48 15.66 31.23
C THR A 729 18.01 14.24 30.97
N SER A 730 17.27 13.20 31.38
CA SER A 730 17.63 11.81 31.10
C SER A 730 17.51 11.46 29.61
N ALA A 731 16.44 11.92 28.93
CA ALA A 731 16.23 11.71 27.51
C ALA A 731 17.32 12.40 26.66
N VAL A 732 17.61 13.67 26.95
CA VAL A 732 18.69 14.43 26.27
C VAL A 732 20.04 13.76 26.49
N ARG A 733 20.37 13.36 27.73
CA ARG A 733 21.61 12.64 28.02
C ARG A 733 21.71 11.34 27.24
N LYS A 734 20.63 10.56 27.17
CA LYS A 734 20.60 9.28 26.44
C LYS A 734 20.89 9.51 24.96
N ALA A 735 20.19 10.47 24.34
CA ALA A 735 20.38 10.83 22.94
C ALA A 735 21.83 11.30 22.65
N LEU A 736 22.38 12.17 23.49
CA LEU A 736 23.78 12.61 23.38
C LEU A 736 24.76 11.44 23.52
N ASN A 737 24.59 10.60 24.54
CA ASN A 737 25.52 9.51 24.81
C ASN A 737 25.46 8.39 23.77
N GLU A 738 24.36 8.26 23.03
CA GLU A 738 24.26 7.34 21.90
C GLU A 738 25.18 7.78 20.74
N HIS A 739 25.20 9.08 20.43
CA HIS A 739 26.09 9.64 19.42
C HIS A 739 27.55 9.78 19.88
N LEU A 740 27.75 10.16 21.15
CA LEU A 740 29.07 10.31 21.76
C LEU A 740 29.65 8.98 22.29
N ARG A 741 28.88 7.89 22.17
CA ARG A 741 29.22 6.52 22.58
C ARG A 741 29.73 6.45 24.03
N GLY A 742 29.04 7.11 24.94
CA GLY A 742 29.31 7.10 26.38
C GLY A 742 30.41 8.04 26.88
N ARG A 743 31.07 8.80 25.99
CA ARG A 743 31.99 9.90 26.38
C ARG A 743 31.28 11.24 26.61
N GLY A 744 29.97 11.27 26.44
CA GLY A 744 29.19 12.49 26.55
C GLY A 744 28.99 12.96 27.99
N PHE A 745 28.14 13.97 28.11
CA PHE A 745 27.91 14.68 29.35
C PHE A 745 27.47 13.78 30.52
N SER A 746 27.98 14.11 31.70
CA SER A 746 27.50 13.56 32.97
C SER A 746 26.08 14.08 33.29
N VAL A 747 25.34 13.36 34.15
CA VAL A 747 24.01 13.82 34.61
C VAL A 747 24.08 15.23 35.24
N PRO A 748 25.07 15.54 36.11
CA PRO A 748 25.22 16.89 36.65
C PRO A 748 25.43 17.95 35.57
N ALA A 749 26.24 17.66 34.54
CA ALA A 749 26.52 18.61 33.47
C ALA A 749 25.29 18.93 32.61
N ILE A 750 24.49 17.91 32.25
CA ILE A 750 23.21 18.14 31.54
C ILE A 750 22.22 18.90 32.42
N ARG A 751 22.19 18.63 33.73
CA ARG A 751 21.32 19.36 34.66
C ARG A 751 21.73 20.83 34.80
N ASP A 752 23.03 21.11 34.81
CA ASP A 752 23.53 22.49 34.85
C ASP A 752 23.18 23.27 33.57
N ILE A 753 23.39 22.66 32.40
CA ILE A 753 22.97 23.21 31.11
C ILE A 753 21.46 23.49 31.07
N ALA A 754 20.65 22.50 31.45
CA ALA A 754 19.20 22.64 31.61
C ALA A 754 18.83 23.77 32.58
N GLY A 755 19.64 23.93 33.64
CA GLY A 755 19.61 25.02 34.59
C GLY A 755 19.59 26.38 33.92
N ARG A 756 20.63 26.64 33.13
CA ARG A 756 20.85 27.91 32.42
C ARG A 756 19.77 28.19 31.39
N VAL A 757 19.33 27.18 30.63
CA VAL A 757 18.21 27.33 29.67
C VAL A 757 16.94 27.79 30.37
N ALA A 758 16.57 27.15 31.48
CA ALA A 758 15.37 27.50 32.21
C ALA A 758 15.44 28.88 32.90
N ASP A 759 16.65 29.37 33.18
CA ASP A 759 16.85 30.68 33.84
C ASP A 759 16.98 31.84 32.83
N ARG A 760 17.07 31.57 31.52
CA ARG A 760 17.02 32.60 30.46
C ARG A 760 15.61 33.20 30.39
N ARG A 761 15.51 34.49 30.68
CA ARG A 761 14.27 35.28 30.61
C ARG A 761 13.90 35.59 29.16
#